data_AF-A0A925D7T1-F1
#
_entry.id   AF-A0A925D7T1-F1
#
_cell.length_a   1.000
_cell.length_b   1.000
_cell.length_c   1.000
_cell.angle_alpha   90.00
_cell.angle_beta   90.00
_cell.angle_gamma   90.00
#
_symmetry.space_group_name_H-M   'P 1'
#
loop_
_entity.id
_entity.type
_entity.pdbx_description
1 polymer ?
#
loop_
_entity_poly.entity_id
_entity_poly.type
_entity_poly.pdbx_seq_one_letter_code
_entity_poly.pdbx_strand_id
1 'polypeptide(L)'
;FNAKNLTGWKTFPPLSRDWRVEDGVLVGGNKATDPPYGSHLYSARDDWQNFHLRADVRINSAGDSGILFRCLKETIQTRAPTAYEALINVGNQQAPRTGSLENPKAIYVYGTDPLVPANTWFTYEIIAQNNRIILKVNDQTTLDWKDPDYKVVAGPIALQLPDDRTTVEFRKIEIKEIPANSPTAGTAPLLAVAPFDAAQAKDHQEAWAEHLGVDAEMTNAIGMKLRLIPPGEFMMGTVSQALDQLVERLSSDERLDFVDKLKYEKPPRKARSREPFYLSTCEVTVGQFRRFIEATGYQTDGEKSGDGGWSGRDGQWLRHKEHIWKTPGAWTLADDQPVVHISFRDAQAFCDWLSKEEGKQYALPTEVQWEFAARAGTIGLFGATDDPQALAAQAWYKNSLPDNRRNQPQAVGGRAANAFGLHDMLGNVWEWTSTWHPVVSDRRITRGGSWYSQALVTRPAMRGDGVLPHVAMDAGTGFRVVIVGDLQPIAPPPAIAPFDAKQATSHQQVWAKHIGVDVETTNSLSMKVRLIPPGEFLMGQTQEETDRLVQSLEQGGADELSKFVAGCSTPQHQVRITQPFYLGAHEVTVGQYRKFIDATKYVGAIEQLGVKERFNWKSSAIEPNPEERAVIGVSWDDAKAFCKWLSKEEGVTFELPSEAQWEYACRAGTTTVWSFGDEAAALAEHAVVGRESYWPAQVVGSRAANPFGLFDMHGNADEWCLDWHLREFYAQSPIDDPLNLTDPTVKNAGRVSRGGTSHSALWWTRSTTRAYDFPAIPNTPKGFRVAVVGSANLKKIQARSILAKKRAAEAASWTPLFNGKDLTGWQALPAETQGWKVENEALVGTAARSVLQSTRDDYQDFHLRAEAKINPGGDSGLYFRCRPDESLPRFFRTGYEAQIIAPSPQASRTGTLYKFKDGQTLDLKLVDANLIQADTWFDLEVIAAGNRITVKVEGQTPAEYVDEQPAEARGHIALDTYKEGTRVQFRKIEIQELPPSSIPQSIRLRALDPAKDKPISAEFSDAGADGWMFTTADWKGFRLLELREADVENCRVIGRFRMKSEEAAQAHPRLIARFPGDTAKDTIGKHNVAARGDTNWTTYEVTLDFQPGERPEVIEFGLHMEGQPASSLDKKPKNQVWIKDVELLKSPLPAAALTPSPTN
;
A
#
# COMPACT_ATOMS: atom_id res chain seq x y z
N PHE A 1 25.32 -21.48 1.13
CA PHE A 1 26.17 -22.67 1.31
C PHE A 1 26.71 -22.71 2.75
N ASN A 2 26.81 -23.89 3.38
CA ASN A 2 27.10 -24.02 4.82
C ASN A 2 28.58 -24.28 5.16
N ALA A 3 29.48 -24.34 4.17
CA ALA A 3 30.92 -24.64 4.31
C ALA A 3 31.27 -26.01 4.92
N LYS A 4 30.29 -26.90 5.15
CA LYS A 4 30.51 -28.18 5.84
C LYS A 4 30.23 -29.39 4.96
N ASN A 5 29.12 -29.37 4.22
CA ASN A 5 28.64 -30.50 3.44
C ASN A 5 27.61 -30.04 2.39
N LEU A 6 27.03 -30.99 1.65
CA LEU A 6 25.99 -30.74 0.65
C LEU A 6 24.56 -30.73 1.22
N THR A 7 24.37 -30.57 2.53
CA THR A 7 23.03 -30.43 3.10
C THR A 7 22.33 -29.21 2.49
N GLY A 8 21.13 -29.43 1.94
CA GLY A 8 20.39 -28.41 1.20
C GLY A 8 20.62 -28.43 -0.32
N TRP A 9 21.32 -29.43 -0.85
CA TRP A 9 21.59 -29.60 -2.28
C TRP A 9 21.24 -31.02 -2.79
N LYS A 10 20.99 -31.16 -4.09
CA LYS A 10 20.72 -32.42 -4.81
C LYS A 10 21.56 -32.47 -6.09
N THR A 11 22.19 -33.61 -6.37
CA THR A 11 23.01 -33.78 -7.59
C THR A 11 22.17 -34.31 -8.75
N PHE A 12 22.50 -33.87 -9.96
CA PHE A 12 22.11 -34.51 -11.21
C PHE A 12 23.36 -34.83 -12.04
N PRO A 13 23.57 -36.08 -12.49
CA PRO A 13 22.78 -37.26 -12.15
C PRO A 13 22.82 -37.55 -10.63
N PRO A 14 21.83 -38.28 -10.09
CA PRO A 14 21.83 -38.67 -8.69
C PRO A 14 23.13 -39.38 -8.32
N LEU A 15 23.69 -39.07 -7.15
CA LEU A 15 24.95 -39.66 -6.64
C LEU A 15 26.23 -39.27 -7.41
N SER A 16 26.20 -38.21 -8.23
CA SER A 16 27.43 -37.64 -8.79
C SER A 16 28.43 -37.29 -7.68
N ARG A 17 29.71 -37.63 -7.90
CA ARG A 17 30.83 -37.32 -7.00
C ARG A 17 31.61 -36.06 -7.42
N ASP A 18 31.09 -35.34 -8.41
CA ASP A 18 31.79 -34.19 -9.00
C ASP A 18 31.75 -32.96 -8.09
N TRP A 19 30.77 -32.92 -7.18
CA TRP A 19 30.57 -31.86 -6.20
C TRP A 19 30.97 -32.33 -4.81
N ARG A 20 31.83 -31.55 -4.14
CA ARG A 20 32.33 -31.85 -2.80
C ARG A 20 32.68 -30.58 -2.03
N VAL A 21 32.86 -30.70 -0.73
CA VAL A 21 33.36 -29.61 0.12
C VAL A 21 34.79 -29.95 0.53
N GLU A 22 35.76 -29.13 0.11
CA GLU A 22 37.18 -29.22 0.47
C GLU A 22 37.56 -27.93 1.22
N ASP A 23 38.03 -28.04 2.47
CA ASP A 23 38.49 -26.91 3.31
C ASP A 23 37.51 -25.72 3.38
N GLY A 24 36.21 -26.01 3.45
CA GLY A 24 35.15 -25.00 3.50
C GLY A 24 34.77 -24.38 2.16
N VAL A 25 35.37 -24.84 1.06
CA VAL A 25 35.08 -24.43 -0.32
C VAL A 25 34.24 -25.51 -1.00
N LEU A 26 33.15 -25.11 -1.65
CA LEU A 26 32.38 -26.00 -2.53
C LEU A 26 33.10 -26.10 -3.88
N VAL A 27 33.52 -27.30 -4.24
CA VAL A 27 34.30 -27.58 -5.45
C VAL A 27 33.46 -28.43 -6.40
N GLY A 28 33.25 -27.92 -7.61
CA GLY A 28 32.76 -28.66 -8.76
C GLY A 28 33.94 -28.95 -9.71
N GLY A 29 34.26 -30.23 -9.91
CA GLY A 29 35.36 -30.64 -10.79
C GLY A 29 35.77 -32.08 -10.53
N ASN A 30 36.15 -32.81 -11.57
CA ASN A 30 36.30 -34.25 -11.50
C ASN A 30 37.71 -34.67 -10.99
N LYS A 31 37.76 -35.65 -10.09
CA LYS A 31 39.00 -36.40 -9.73
C LYS A 31 38.92 -37.88 -10.15
N ALA A 32 37.80 -38.33 -10.73
CA ALA A 32 37.51 -39.72 -11.04
C ALA A 32 37.35 -39.94 -12.55
N THR A 33 38.10 -40.90 -13.07
CA THR A 33 38.08 -41.31 -14.47
C THR A 33 36.77 -42.04 -14.83
N ASP A 34 35.94 -41.39 -15.66
CA ASP A 34 34.82 -41.90 -16.49
C ASP A 34 33.48 -42.29 -15.78
N PRO A 35 32.27 -42.06 -16.39
CA PRO A 35 31.99 -41.56 -17.74
C PRO A 35 31.62 -40.06 -17.87
N PRO A 36 31.67 -39.49 -19.09
CA PRO A 36 32.01 -38.08 -19.39
C PRO A 36 30.78 -37.17 -19.50
N TYR A 37 29.96 -37.08 -18.46
CA TYR A 37 28.68 -36.37 -18.54
C TYR A 37 28.59 -35.27 -17.50
N GLY A 38 28.48 -34.01 -17.96
CA GLY A 38 28.33 -32.85 -17.10
C GLY A 38 27.26 -33.02 -16.02
N SER A 39 27.50 -32.41 -14.86
CA SER A 39 26.65 -32.54 -13.68
C SER A 39 26.15 -31.18 -13.17
N HIS A 40 25.04 -31.22 -12.45
CA HIS A 40 24.43 -30.05 -11.81
C HIS A 40 24.26 -30.29 -10.32
N LEU A 41 24.44 -29.23 -9.53
CA LEU A 41 24.11 -29.21 -8.11
C LEU A 41 22.93 -28.27 -7.86
N TYR A 42 21.75 -28.85 -7.64
CA TYR A 42 20.50 -28.12 -7.44
C TYR A 42 20.25 -27.77 -5.97
N SER A 43 19.67 -26.61 -5.70
CA SER A 43 19.12 -26.29 -4.39
C SER A 43 17.98 -27.25 -4.02
N ALA A 44 17.89 -27.65 -2.75
CA ALA A 44 16.80 -28.50 -2.26
C ALA A 44 15.44 -27.81 -2.34
N ARG A 45 15.44 -26.48 -2.18
CA ARG A 45 14.29 -25.60 -2.42
C ARG A 45 14.15 -25.31 -3.92
N ASP A 46 12.93 -25.34 -4.43
CA ASP A 46 12.64 -25.40 -5.87
C ASP A 46 11.63 -24.34 -6.37
N ASP A 47 11.39 -23.30 -5.59
CA ASP A 47 10.39 -22.24 -5.82
C ASP A 47 11.02 -20.82 -5.80
N TRP A 48 12.32 -20.69 -6.11
CA TRP A 48 12.98 -19.37 -6.13
C TRP A 48 12.44 -18.50 -7.27
N GLN A 49 11.67 -17.47 -6.92
CA GLN A 49 11.07 -16.53 -7.87
C GLN A 49 11.88 -15.25 -8.00
N ASN A 50 12.04 -14.51 -6.90
CA ASN A 50 12.71 -13.21 -6.85
C ASN A 50 13.80 -13.22 -5.79
N PHE A 51 15.03 -12.94 -6.17
CA PHE A 51 16.17 -13.11 -5.28
C PHE A 51 17.37 -12.28 -5.71
N HIS A 52 18.21 -11.99 -4.72
CA HIS A 52 19.56 -11.49 -4.87
C HIS A 52 20.48 -12.61 -4.41
N LEU A 53 21.18 -13.23 -5.36
CA LEU A 53 22.22 -14.21 -5.09
C LEU A 53 23.58 -13.53 -5.20
N ARG A 54 24.45 -13.76 -4.22
CA ARG A 54 25.86 -13.35 -4.23
C ARG A 54 26.75 -14.56 -4.03
N ALA A 55 27.73 -14.72 -4.89
CA ALA A 55 28.72 -15.78 -4.80
C ALA A 55 30.15 -15.23 -4.91
N ASP A 56 31.06 -15.78 -4.13
CA ASP A 56 32.50 -15.63 -4.35
C ASP A 56 32.96 -16.84 -5.15
N VAL A 57 33.41 -16.59 -6.38
CA VAL A 57 33.66 -17.62 -7.39
C VAL A 57 35.12 -17.59 -7.82
N ARG A 58 35.69 -18.76 -8.07
CA ARG A 58 36.97 -18.94 -8.76
C ARG A 58 36.82 -20.06 -9.78
N ILE A 59 37.38 -19.87 -10.96
CA ILE A 59 37.35 -20.86 -12.04
C ILE A 59 38.75 -21.02 -12.64
N ASN A 60 39.10 -22.25 -13.02
CA ASN A 60 40.40 -22.54 -13.62
C ASN A 60 40.53 -22.01 -15.06
N SER A 61 41.76 -21.99 -15.59
CA SER A 61 42.06 -21.39 -16.91
C SER A 61 41.43 -22.07 -18.11
N ALA A 62 40.84 -23.25 -17.93
CA ALA A 62 40.15 -24.00 -18.97
C ALA A 62 38.64 -24.15 -18.69
N GLY A 63 38.11 -23.42 -17.69
CA GLY A 63 36.77 -23.64 -17.18
C GLY A 63 35.68 -22.89 -17.94
N ASP A 64 34.56 -23.60 -18.10
CA ASP A 64 33.28 -23.16 -18.64
C ASP A 64 32.20 -23.59 -17.63
N SER A 65 31.45 -22.66 -17.06
CA SER A 65 30.47 -22.96 -16.01
C SER A 65 29.38 -21.89 -15.97
N GLY A 66 28.35 -22.12 -15.17
CA GLY A 66 27.25 -21.20 -15.00
C GLY A 66 26.48 -21.42 -13.71
N ILE A 67 25.77 -20.37 -13.29
CA ILE A 67 24.73 -20.45 -12.27
C ILE A 67 23.38 -20.36 -12.98
N LEU A 68 22.68 -21.49 -13.02
CA LEU A 68 21.33 -21.57 -13.55
C LEU A 68 20.33 -21.18 -12.48
N PHE A 69 19.29 -20.47 -12.88
CA PHE A 69 18.23 -20.06 -11.97
C PHE A 69 16.86 -20.03 -12.63
N ARG A 70 15.84 -20.18 -11.78
CA ARG A 70 14.46 -20.44 -12.20
C ARG A 70 14.43 -21.64 -13.15
N CYS A 71 15.05 -22.76 -12.78
CA CYS A 71 15.05 -23.94 -13.64
C CYS A 71 13.63 -24.53 -13.71
N LEU A 72 13.14 -24.82 -14.91
CA LEU A 72 11.82 -25.41 -15.11
C LEU A 72 11.81 -26.84 -14.54
N LYS A 73 10.94 -27.13 -13.57
CA LYS A 73 10.94 -28.37 -12.77
C LYS A 73 10.88 -29.63 -13.63
N GLU A 74 10.16 -29.57 -14.75
CA GLU A 74 9.99 -30.65 -15.71
C GLU A 74 11.29 -31.03 -16.43
N THR A 75 12.30 -30.15 -16.41
CA THR A 75 13.55 -30.29 -17.17
C THR A 75 14.78 -30.53 -16.32
N ILE A 76 14.66 -30.52 -14.97
CA ILE A 76 15.80 -30.65 -14.05
C ILE A 76 16.48 -32.03 -14.09
N GLN A 77 15.85 -33.01 -14.72
CA GLN A 77 16.40 -34.34 -15.00
C GLN A 77 17.06 -34.45 -16.38
N THR A 78 17.31 -33.32 -17.04
CA THR A 78 17.96 -33.27 -18.35
C THR A 78 19.33 -32.60 -18.23
N ARG A 79 20.18 -32.79 -19.25
CA ARG A 79 21.51 -32.16 -19.31
C ARG A 79 21.46 -30.66 -19.57
N ALA A 80 20.38 -30.17 -20.16
CA ALA A 80 20.17 -28.77 -20.52
C ALA A 80 18.79 -28.34 -20.02
N PRO A 81 18.64 -28.12 -18.70
CA PRO A 81 17.37 -27.68 -18.15
C PRO A 81 16.97 -26.33 -18.73
N THR A 82 15.68 -26.12 -18.95
CA THR A 82 15.16 -24.82 -19.39
C THR A 82 15.25 -23.84 -18.21
N ALA A 83 16.19 -22.90 -18.29
CA ALA A 83 16.50 -21.95 -17.22
C ALA A 83 17.10 -20.66 -17.79
N TYR A 84 17.32 -19.66 -16.93
CA TYR A 84 18.33 -18.63 -17.22
C TYR A 84 19.69 -19.12 -16.71
N GLU A 85 20.77 -18.78 -17.42
CA GLU A 85 22.13 -19.12 -17.02
C GLU A 85 23.01 -17.88 -16.96
N ALA A 86 23.50 -17.55 -15.76
CA ALA A 86 24.53 -16.52 -15.59
C ALA A 86 25.91 -17.16 -15.78
N LEU A 87 26.60 -16.80 -16.87
CA LEU A 87 27.80 -17.50 -17.31
C LEU A 87 29.04 -17.15 -16.48
N ILE A 88 29.91 -18.13 -16.30
CA ILE A 88 31.21 -18.09 -15.62
C ILE A 88 32.26 -18.68 -16.56
N ASN A 89 32.92 -17.83 -17.35
CA ASN A 89 33.85 -18.24 -18.41
C ASN A 89 35.19 -17.52 -18.33
N VAL A 90 36.27 -18.24 -18.65
CA VAL A 90 37.61 -17.70 -18.87
C VAL A 90 37.87 -17.60 -20.37
N GLY A 91 37.60 -16.45 -21.00
CA GLY A 91 37.74 -16.32 -22.46
C GLY A 91 38.05 -14.90 -22.90
N ASN A 92 39.24 -14.71 -23.47
CA ASN A 92 39.78 -13.39 -23.77
C ASN A 92 39.42 -12.84 -25.17
N GLN A 93 38.67 -13.54 -26.05
CA GLN A 93 38.40 -13.02 -27.41
C GLN A 93 37.07 -13.41 -28.11
N GLN A 94 36.21 -14.29 -27.58
CA GLN A 94 34.88 -14.53 -28.17
C GLN A 94 33.80 -14.76 -27.09
N ALA A 95 32.63 -14.14 -27.32
CA ALA A 95 31.47 -14.21 -26.45
C ALA A 95 30.82 -15.61 -26.48
N PRO A 96 30.23 -16.07 -25.37
CA PRO A 96 29.83 -15.29 -24.20
C PRO A 96 30.80 -15.38 -23.00
N ARG A 97 30.93 -14.27 -22.25
CA ARG A 97 31.92 -14.05 -21.17
C ARG A 97 31.29 -14.01 -19.77
N THR A 98 32.10 -14.09 -18.70
CA THR A 98 31.62 -13.87 -17.32
C THR A 98 30.84 -12.55 -17.22
N GLY A 99 29.63 -12.60 -16.65
CA GLY A 99 28.72 -11.46 -16.64
C GLY A 99 27.76 -11.37 -17.84
N SER A 100 27.74 -12.39 -18.73
CA SER A 100 26.73 -12.58 -19.78
C SER A 100 25.64 -13.56 -19.31
N LEU A 101 24.48 -13.51 -19.98
CA LEU A 101 23.33 -14.35 -19.65
C LEU A 101 22.92 -15.20 -20.85
N GLU A 102 22.59 -16.48 -20.64
CA GLU A 102 21.80 -17.27 -21.59
C GLU A 102 20.35 -17.34 -21.10
N ASN A 103 19.38 -17.08 -21.99
CA ASN A 103 17.96 -17.12 -21.64
C ASN A 103 17.35 -18.53 -21.87
N PRO A 104 16.10 -18.79 -21.42
CA PRO A 104 15.44 -20.09 -21.57
C PRO A 104 15.21 -20.55 -23.02
N LYS A 105 15.47 -19.70 -24.02
CA LYS A 105 15.42 -20.03 -25.46
C LYS A 105 16.81 -20.31 -26.04
N ALA A 106 17.83 -20.47 -25.20
CA ALA A 106 19.24 -20.62 -25.60
C ALA A 106 19.77 -19.43 -26.42
N ILE A 107 19.33 -18.21 -26.08
CA ILE A 107 19.80 -16.97 -26.70
C ILE A 107 20.69 -16.23 -25.71
N TYR A 108 21.91 -15.90 -26.14
CA TYR A 108 22.85 -15.12 -25.35
C TYR A 108 22.49 -13.63 -25.33
N VAL A 109 22.50 -13.06 -24.12
CA VAL A 109 22.45 -11.62 -23.85
C VAL A 109 23.82 -11.22 -23.32
N TYR A 110 24.59 -10.56 -24.17
CA TYR A 110 25.97 -10.19 -23.87
C TYR A 110 26.02 -9.03 -22.88
N GLY A 111 26.71 -9.23 -21.76
CA GLY A 111 27.05 -8.15 -20.83
C GLY A 111 28.21 -7.29 -21.35
N THR A 112 28.46 -6.12 -20.75
CA THR A 112 29.67 -5.31 -20.95
C THR A 112 30.93 -6.05 -20.44
N ASP A 113 32.14 -5.58 -20.74
CA ASP A 113 33.40 -6.29 -20.45
C ASP A 113 33.86 -6.17 -18.99
N PRO A 114 33.86 -7.27 -18.21
CA PRO A 114 34.88 -7.48 -17.20
C PRO A 114 35.78 -8.67 -17.55
N LEU A 115 37.08 -8.45 -17.51
CA LEU A 115 38.10 -9.49 -17.57
C LEU A 115 38.31 -10.03 -16.15
N VAL A 116 37.78 -11.22 -15.87
CA VAL A 116 38.14 -11.98 -14.66
C VAL A 116 39.31 -12.89 -15.04
N PRO A 117 40.52 -12.68 -14.48
CA PRO A 117 41.63 -13.58 -14.74
C PRO A 117 41.34 -14.99 -14.23
N ALA A 118 41.81 -16.01 -14.95
CA ALA A 118 41.78 -17.39 -14.48
C ALA A 118 42.39 -17.52 -13.09
N ASN A 119 41.87 -18.44 -12.27
CA ASN A 119 42.37 -18.74 -10.93
C ASN A 119 42.32 -17.55 -9.95
N THR A 120 41.56 -16.49 -10.25
CA THR A 120 41.32 -15.39 -9.32
C THR A 120 39.91 -15.45 -8.73
N TRP A 121 39.80 -15.03 -7.48
CA TRP A 121 38.50 -14.88 -6.83
C TRP A 121 37.83 -13.60 -7.32
N PHE A 122 36.55 -13.69 -7.67
CA PHE A 122 35.70 -12.55 -8.00
C PHE A 122 34.34 -12.69 -7.32
N THR A 123 33.69 -11.57 -7.08
CA THR A 123 32.30 -11.56 -6.59
C THR A 123 31.36 -11.52 -7.79
N TYR A 124 30.41 -12.45 -7.83
CA TYR A 124 29.36 -12.52 -8.83
C TYR A 124 27.99 -12.36 -8.18
N GLU A 125 27.21 -11.39 -8.64
CA GLU A 125 25.85 -11.12 -8.16
C GLU A 125 24.83 -11.32 -9.26
N ILE A 126 23.73 -12.00 -8.91
CA ILE A 126 22.55 -12.21 -9.74
C ILE A 126 21.35 -11.60 -9.01
N ILE A 127 20.75 -10.58 -9.60
CA ILE A 127 19.53 -9.95 -9.09
C ILE A 127 18.41 -10.27 -10.08
N ALA A 128 17.59 -11.25 -9.74
CA ALA A 128 16.43 -11.66 -10.53
C ALA A 128 15.17 -11.10 -9.87
N GLN A 129 14.53 -10.12 -10.50
CA GLN A 129 13.34 -9.45 -9.98
C GLN A 129 12.29 -9.31 -11.08
N ASN A 130 11.21 -10.09 -10.96
CA ASN A 130 10.20 -10.28 -12.00
C ASN A 130 10.90 -10.63 -13.32
N ASN A 131 10.62 -9.91 -14.41
CA ASN A 131 11.28 -10.11 -15.69
C ASN A 131 12.61 -9.36 -15.84
N ARG A 132 13.09 -8.62 -14.83
CA ARG A 132 14.39 -7.93 -14.88
C ARG A 132 15.48 -8.79 -14.24
N ILE A 133 16.61 -8.90 -14.92
CA ILE A 133 17.80 -9.62 -14.48
C ILE A 133 18.99 -8.67 -14.54
N ILE A 134 19.66 -8.46 -13.41
CA ILE A 134 20.89 -7.68 -13.32
C ILE A 134 22.02 -8.60 -12.91
N LEU A 135 23.13 -8.55 -13.65
CA LEU A 135 24.38 -9.25 -13.32
C LEU A 135 25.45 -8.24 -12.94
N LYS A 136 26.18 -8.53 -11.85
CA LYS A 136 27.33 -7.72 -11.44
C LYS A 136 28.56 -8.57 -11.19
N VAL A 137 29.71 -8.10 -11.66
CA VAL A 137 31.03 -8.72 -11.42
C VAL A 137 31.90 -7.69 -10.71
N ASN A 138 32.40 -8.00 -9.52
CA ASN A 138 33.18 -7.07 -8.68
C ASN A 138 32.50 -5.69 -8.55
N ASP A 139 31.23 -5.70 -8.15
CA ASP A 139 30.33 -4.54 -7.99
C ASP A 139 30.00 -3.75 -9.28
N GLN A 140 30.60 -4.10 -10.42
CA GLN A 140 30.31 -3.47 -11.72
C GLN A 140 29.13 -4.18 -12.41
N THR A 141 28.13 -3.40 -12.84
CA THR A 141 26.98 -3.94 -13.58
C THR A 141 27.40 -4.32 -15.00
N THR A 142 27.40 -5.61 -15.30
CA THR A 142 27.75 -6.14 -16.61
C THR A 142 26.52 -6.29 -17.49
N LEU A 143 25.35 -6.57 -16.88
CA LEU A 143 24.11 -6.76 -17.60
C LEU A 143 22.95 -6.21 -16.78
N ASP A 144 22.04 -5.50 -17.43
CA ASP A 144 20.73 -5.11 -16.90
C ASP A 144 19.70 -5.34 -18.00
N TRP A 145 19.06 -6.50 -17.94
CA TRP A 145 18.22 -7.00 -19.02
C TRP A 145 16.80 -7.25 -18.54
N LYS A 146 15.82 -6.98 -19.41
CA LYS A 146 14.41 -7.30 -19.17
C LYS A 146 13.99 -8.39 -20.15
N ASP A 147 13.58 -9.54 -19.62
CA ASP A 147 13.06 -10.63 -20.42
C ASP A 147 11.71 -10.22 -21.04
N PRO A 148 11.61 -10.13 -22.37
CA PRO A 148 10.35 -9.84 -23.04
C PRO A 148 9.37 -11.01 -23.00
N ASP A 149 9.84 -12.25 -22.77
CA ASP A 149 9.02 -13.46 -22.81
C ASP A 149 8.60 -13.96 -21.42
N TYR A 150 9.45 -13.73 -20.40
CA TYR A 150 9.26 -14.06 -18.97
C TYR A 150 8.49 -15.37 -18.69
N LYS A 151 8.86 -16.44 -19.39
CA LYS A 151 8.11 -17.71 -19.32
C LYS A 151 8.48 -18.57 -18.13
N VAL A 152 9.69 -18.43 -17.60
CA VAL A 152 10.18 -19.24 -16.49
C VAL A 152 10.31 -18.35 -15.26
N VAL A 153 9.31 -18.38 -14.40
CA VAL A 153 9.11 -17.37 -13.35
C VAL A 153 9.71 -17.77 -12.00
N ALA A 154 9.77 -19.07 -11.70
CA ALA A 154 10.29 -19.64 -10.46
C ALA A 154 10.87 -21.04 -10.70
N GLY A 155 11.80 -21.46 -9.85
CA GLY A 155 12.43 -22.78 -9.94
C GLY A 155 13.64 -22.93 -9.01
N PRO A 156 14.28 -24.11 -8.91
CA PRO A 156 15.53 -24.24 -8.18
C PRO A 156 16.68 -23.45 -8.84
N ILE A 157 17.75 -23.29 -8.08
CA ILE A 157 19.05 -22.81 -8.55
C ILE A 157 19.94 -24.01 -8.80
N ALA A 158 20.72 -24.00 -9.87
CA ALA A 158 21.68 -25.05 -10.18
C ALA A 158 23.07 -24.47 -10.43
N LEU A 159 24.10 -25.11 -9.89
CA LEU A 159 25.49 -24.85 -10.27
C LEU A 159 25.87 -25.86 -11.36
N GLN A 160 26.43 -25.39 -12.47
CA GLN A 160 26.74 -26.24 -13.62
C GLN A 160 28.21 -26.65 -13.64
N LEU A 161 28.45 -27.91 -13.98
CA LEU A 161 29.75 -28.45 -14.34
C LEU A 161 29.61 -29.18 -15.68
N PRO A 162 29.92 -28.53 -16.83
CA PRO A 162 29.62 -29.10 -18.14
C PRO A 162 30.60 -30.18 -18.60
N ASP A 163 31.87 -30.10 -18.18
CA ASP A 163 32.94 -31.02 -18.59
C ASP A 163 33.95 -31.33 -17.47
N ASP A 164 34.90 -32.22 -17.77
CA ASP A 164 35.96 -32.67 -16.86
C ASP A 164 37.20 -31.75 -16.81
N ARG A 165 37.26 -30.74 -17.69
CA ARG A 165 38.34 -29.75 -17.73
C ARG A 165 38.04 -28.56 -16.81
N THR A 166 36.77 -28.34 -16.50
CA THR A 166 36.31 -27.27 -15.64
C THR A 166 36.54 -27.62 -14.17
N THR A 167 37.16 -26.70 -13.46
CA THR A 167 37.14 -26.68 -11.99
C THR A 167 36.60 -25.32 -11.56
N VAL A 168 35.43 -25.34 -10.91
CA VAL A 168 34.77 -24.15 -10.37
C VAL A 168 34.64 -24.29 -8.86
N GLU A 169 34.94 -23.20 -8.17
CA GLU A 169 35.05 -23.16 -6.71
C GLU A 169 34.23 -22.01 -6.15
N PHE A 170 33.49 -22.30 -5.07
CA PHE A 170 32.66 -21.34 -4.36
C PHE A 170 33.01 -21.36 -2.88
N ARG A 171 33.66 -20.29 -2.38
CA ARG A 171 33.90 -20.15 -0.93
C ARG A 171 32.70 -19.57 -0.19
N LYS A 172 31.82 -18.87 -0.91
CA LYS A 172 30.62 -18.24 -0.35
C LYS A 172 29.49 -18.25 -1.37
N ILE A 173 28.31 -18.69 -0.95
CA ILE A 173 27.07 -18.56 -1.72
C ILE A 173 25.98 -18.13 -0.73
N GLU A 174 25.47 -16.92 -0.92
CA GLU A 174 24.42 -16.31 -0.12
C GLU A 174 23.26 -15.93 -1.04
N ILE A 175 22.04 -16.19 -0.59
CA ILE A 175 20.85 -15.80 -1.30
C ILE A 175 19.90 -15.10 -0.34
N LYS A 176 19.37 -13.97 -0.79
CA LYS A 176 18.33 -13.22 -0.12
C LYS A 176 17.12 -13.22 -1.03
N GLU A 177 15.98 -13.69 -0.54
CA GLU A 177 14.73 -13.44 -1.25
C GLU A 177 14.51 -11.94 -1.36
N ILE A 178 14.28 -11.50 -2.58
CA ILE A 178 13.75 -10.17 -2.82
C ILE A 178 12.24 -10.40 -2.83
N PRO A 179 11.46 -9.75 -1.95
CA PRO A 179 10.02 -9.76 -2.10
C PRO A 179 9.69 -9.40 -3.55
N ALA A 180 8.80 -10.16 -4.21
CA ALA A 180 8.17 -9.65 -5.42
C ALA A 180 7.74 -8.23 -5.10
N ASN A 181 8.26 -7.23 -5.82
CA ASN A 181 8.02 -5.84 -5.46
C ASN A 181 6.53 -5.65 -5.19
N SER A 182 6.19 -5.40 -3.95
CA SER A 182 4.96 -4.80 -3.52
C SER A 182 5.23 -4.25 -2.14
N PRO A 183 4.92 -2.98 -1.96
CA PRO A 183 3.89 -2.69 -0.99
C PRO A 183 2.79 -1.85 -1.65
N THR A 184 1.54 -2.07 -1.26
CA THR A 184 0.65 -0.97 -0.80
C THR A 184 1.21 0.45 -1.08
N ALA A 185 1.12 0.97 -2.31
CA ALA A 185 -0.07 1.51 -2.95
C ALA A 185 -0.47 0.52 -4.06
N GLY A 186 -1.68 0.58 -4.60
CA GLY A 186 -2.16 -0.37 -5.61
C GLY A 186 -1.09 -0.68 -6.67
N THR A 187 -1.02 -1.94 -7.10
CA THR A 187 -0.29 -2.35 -8.31
C THR A 187 -0.33 -1.24 -9.34
N ALA A 188 0.84 -0.84 -9.88
CA ALA A 188 0.89 0.14 -10.98
C ALA A 188 -0.19 -0.24 -12.00
N PRO A 189 -1.14 0.67 -12.31
CA PRO A 189 -2.30 0.32 -13.10
C PRO A 189 -1.90 -0.23 -14.46
N LEU A 190 -2.83 -0.93 -15.11
CA LEU A 190 -2.56 -1.49 -16.43
C LEU A 190 -2.15 -0.39 -17.41
N LEU A 191 -1.20 -0.74 -18.29
CA LEU A 191 -0.82 0.11 -19.41
C LEU A 191 -2.04 0.30 -20.32
N ALA A 192 -2.19 1.50 -20.88
CA ALA A 192 -3.16 1.75 -21.93
C ALA A 192 -2.66 1.15 -23.25
N VAL A 193 -3.05 -0.10 -23.53
CA VAL A 193 -2.64 -0.85 -24.74
C VAL A 193 -3.71 -0.71 -25.82
N ALA A 194 -3.41 -0.02 -26.91
CA ALA A 194 -4.34 0.19 -28.02
C ALA A 194 -4.62 -1.12 -28.80
N PRO A 195 -5.86 -1.35 -29.28
CA PRO A 195 -6.97 -0.38 -29.27
C PRO A 195 -7.78 -0.37 -27.96
N PHE A 196 -8.28 0.82 -27.59
CA PHE A 196 -9.20 1.03 -26.46
C PHE A 196 -10.16 2.20 -26.75
N ASP A 197 -11.32 2.22 -26.09
CA ASP A 197 -12.34 3.27 -26.24
C ASP A 197 -12.21 4.40 -25.20
N ALA A 198 -13.14 5.37 -25.24
CA ALA A 198 -13.13 6.53 -24.34
C ALA A 198 -13.40 6.18 -22.87
N ALA A 199 -14.18 5.14 -22.58
CA ALA A 199 -14.42 4.71 -21.21
C ALA A 199 -13.15 4.07 -20.65
N GLN A 200 -12.52 3.18 -21.41
CA GLN A 200 -11.25 2.55 -21.03
C GLN A 200 -10.11 3.57 -20.90
N ALA A 201 -10.04 4.57 -21.79
CA ALA A 201 -9.08 5.66 -21.69
C ALA A 201 -9.23 6.42 -20.37
N LYS A 202 -10.47 6.76 -20.00
CA LYS A 202 -10.79 7.40 -18.72
C LYS A 202 -10.42 6.52 -17.53
N ASP A 203 -10.75 5.23 -17.56
CA ASP A 203 -10.40 4.28 -16.50
C ASP A 203 -8.87 4.20 -16.31
N HIS A 204 -8.09 4.18 -17.40
CA HIS A 204 -6.64 4.23 -17.32
C HIS A 204 -6.13 5.55 -16.73
N GLN A 205 -6.71 6.70 -17.11
CA GLN A 205 -6.34 8.00 -16.54
C GLN A 205 -6.65 8.08 -15.04
N GLU A 206 -7.83 7.63 -14.61
CA GLU A 206 -8.24 7.63 -13.21
C GLU A 206 -7.41 6.67 -12.36
N ALA A 207 -7.17 5.46 -12.85
CA ALA A 207 -6.35 4.50 -12.13
C ALA A 207 -4.89 4.99 -11.97
N TRP A 208 -4.30 5.57 -13.02
CA TRP A 208 -2.94 6.14 -12.95
C TRP A 208 -2.88 7.41 -12.11
N ALA A 209 -3.92 8.24 -12.12
CA ALA A 209 -4.04 9.41 -11.25
C ALA A 209 -4.08 9.01 -9.77
N GLU A 210 -4.93 8.02 -9.42
CA GLU A 210 -5.01 7.46 -8.08
C GLU A 210 -3.68 6.83 -7.63
N HIS A 211 -3.03 6.05 -8.51
CA HIS A 211 -1.74 5.42 -8.22
C HIS A 211 -0.63 6.42 -7.95
N LEU A 212 -0.63 7.55 -8.66
CA LEU A 212 0.37 8.61 -8.52
C LEU A 212 0.02 9.62 -7.41
N GLY A 213 -1.22 9.60 -6.89
CA GLY A 213 -1.70 10.57 -5.92
C GLY A 213 -1.87 11.97 -6.51
N VAL A 214 -2.29 12.06 -7.78
CA VAL A 214 -2.51 13.30 -8.53
C VAL A 214 -3.91 13.33 -9.16
N ASP A 215 -4.34 14.48 -9.68
CA ASP A 215 -5.63 14.60 -10.37
C ASP A 215 -5.52 14.19 -11.84
N ALA A 216 -6.53 13.51 -12.41
CA ALA A 216 -6.53 13.17 -13.84
C ALA A 216 -6.54 14.41 -14.77
N GLU A 217 -7.00 15.56 -14.26
CA GLU A 217 -6.90 16.88 -14.91
C GLU A 217 -6.39 17.89 -13.88
N MET A 218 -5.48 18.77 -14.29
CA MET A 218 -5.04 19.90 -13.47
C MET A 218 -5.06 21.21 -14.26
N THR A 219 -5.17 22.33 -13.56
CA THR A 219 -4.95 23.67 -14.13
C THR A 219 -3.76 24.31 -13.45
N ASN A 220 -2.78 24.79 -14.21
CA ASN A 220 -1.56 25.38 -13.68
C ASN A 220 -1.72 26.90 -13.39
N ALA A 221 -0.65 27.57 -12.93
CA ALA A 221 -0.72 28.97 -12.48
C ALA A 221 -1.02 29.97 -13.61
N ILE A 222 -0.78 29.59 -14.87
CA ILE A 222 -1.07 30.42 -16.05
C ILE A 222 -2.43 30.09 -16.70
N GLY A 223 -3.26 29.29 -16.04
CA GLY A 223 -4.59 28.90 -16.52
C GLY A 223 -4.58 27.84 -17.62
N MET A 224 -3.45 27.14 -17.80
CA MET A 224 -3.35 26.03 -18.74
C MET A 224 -3.91 24.76 -18.11
N LYS A 225 -4.84 24.11 -18.82
CA LYS A 225 -5.37 22.79 -18.44
C LYS A 225 -4.47 21.69 -18.98
N LEU A 226 -4.20 20.68 -18.16
CA LEU A 226 -3.42 19.50 -18.53
C LEU A 226 -4.11 18.21 -18.11
N ARG A 227 -4.01 17.19 -18.95
CA ARG A 227 -4.57 15.85 -18.72
C ARG A 227 -3.45 14.84 -18.49
N LEU A 228 -3.65 13.97 -17.51
CA LEU A 228 -2.74 12.85 -17.27
C LEU A 228 -2.87 11.86 -18.42
N ILE A 229 -1.76 11.54 -19.07
CA ILE A 229 -1.67 10.50 -20.10
C ILE A 229 -0.97 9.30 -19.48
N PRO A 230 -1.64 8.14 -19.38
CA PRO A 230 -1.05 6.95 -18.78
C PRO A 230 0.08 6.39 -19.67
N PRO A 231 1.02 5.60 -19.12
CA PRO A 231 1.93 4.82 -19.95
C PRO A 231 1.12 3.80 -20.77
N GLY A 232 1.57 3.54 -21.99
CA GLY A 232 0.79 2.76 -22.95
C GLY A 232 1.55 2.27 -24.16
N GLU A 233 0.97 1.30 -24.86
CA GLU A 233 1.52 0.67 -26.05
C GLU A 233 0.58 0.87 -27.24
N PHE A 234 1.13 1.18 -28.41
CA PHE A 234 0.35 1.41 -29.63
C PHE A 234 1.17 1.11 -30.89
N MET A 235 0.49 0.99 -32.02
CA MET A 235 1.14 0.94 -33.32
C MET A 235 1.38 2.36 -33.84
N MET A 236 2.65 2.74 -33.90
CA MET A 236 3.10 4.01 -34.44
C MET A 236 3.29 3.92 -35.94
N GLY A 237 2.82 4.93 -36.68
CA GLY A 237 2.75 4.91 -38.14
C GLY A 237 1.43 4.36 -38.67
N THR A 238 1.29 4.30 -40.00
CA THR A 238 -0.01 3.95 -40.61
C THR A 238 -0.20 2.44 -40.70
N VAL A 239 -1.23 1.92 -40.03
CA VAL A 239 -1.60 0.49 -39.97
C VAL A 239 -2.80 0.10 -40.84
N SER A 240 -3.58 1.08 -41.32
CA SER A 240 -4.85 0.81 -41.99
C SER A 240 -4.67 0.41 -43.45
N GLN A 241 -5.32 -0.68 -43.87
CA GLN A 241 -5.49 -1.07 -45.28
C GLN A 241 -6.29 -0.02 -46.08
N ALA A 242 -7.04 0.85 -45.39
CA ALA A 242 -7.74 1.98 -46.01
C ALA A 242 -6.77 3.01 -46.61
N LEU A 243 -5.49 3.00 -46.22
CA LEU A 243 -4.47 3.85 -46.84
C LEU A 243 -4.29 3.52 -48.33
N ASP A 244 -4.25 2.23 -48.69
CA ASP A 244 -4.05 1.82 -50.08
C ASP A 244 -5.28 2.20 -50.94
N GLN A 245 -6.49 2.02 -50.38
CA GLN A 245 -7.75 2.48 -51.00
C GLN A 245 -7.86 4.00 -51.09
N LEU A 246 -7.25 4.75 -50.17
CA LEU A 246 -7.20 6.21 -50.22
C LEU A 246 -6.25 6.68 -51.33
N VAL A 247 -5.05 6.09 -51.42
CA VAL A 247 -4.04 6.39 -52.45
C VAL A 247 -4.61 6.16 -53.86
N GLU A 248 -5.40 5.11 -54.06
CA GLU A 248 -6.08 4.83 -55.33
C GLU A 248 -7.10 5.90 -55.75
N ARG A 249 -7.71 6.59 -54.79
CA ARG A 249 -8.72 7.64 -55.02
C ARG A 249 -8.13 9.04 -55.25
N LEU A 250 -6.83 9.24 -55.02
CA LEU A 250 -6.14 10.51 -55.26
C LEU A 250 -5.93 10.75 -56.76
N SER A 251 -6.02 12.03 -57.18
CA SER A 251 -5.56 12.42 -58.51
C SER A 251 -4.04 12.21 -58.66
N SER A 252 -3.53 12.15 -59.89
CA SER A 252 -2.10 11.89 -60.16
C SER A 252 -1.17 12.88 -59.44
N ASP A 253 -1.55 14.16 -59.38
CA ASP A 253 -0.75 15.23 -58.76
C ASP A 253 -0.81 15.14 -57.21
N GLU A 254 -1.98 14.86 -56.64
CA GLU A 254 -2.13 14.65 -55.19
C GLU A 254 -1.40 13.38 -54.71
N ARG A 255 -1.38 12.34 -55.56
CA ARG A 255 -0.72 11.07 -55.26
C ARG A 255 0.80 11.24 -55.18
N LEU A 256 1.41 12.04 -56.05
CA LEU A 256 2.86 12.26 -56.06
C LEU A 256 3.37 12.93 -54.77
N ASP A 257 2.73 14.01 -54.32
CA ASP A 257 3.10 14.71 -53.07
C ASP A 257 2.80 13.86 -51.83
N PHE A 258 1.67 13.14 -51.83
CA PHE A 258 1.26 12.32 -50.68
C PHE A 258 2.12 11.06 -50.50
N VAL A 259 2.45 10.36 -51.60
CA VAL A 259 3.24 9.11 -51.54
C VAL A 259 4.65 9.36 -51.02
N ASP A 260 5.27 10.50 -51.36
CA ASP A 260 6.61 10.83 -50.83
C ASP A 260 6.60 10.96 -49.30
N LYS A 261 5.52 11.50 -48.71
CA LYS A 261 5.39 11.68 -47.26
C LYS A 261 5.16 10.35 -46.52
N LEU A 262 4.52 9.36 -47.16
CA LEU A 262 4.25 8.05 -46.56
C LEU A 262 5.52 7.24 -46.20
N LYS A 263 6.67 7.55 -46.81
CA LYS A 263 7.95 6.89 -46.49
C LYS A 263 8.37 7.09 -45.03
N TYR A 264 7.88 8.14 -44.39
CA TYR A 264 8.18 8.47 -42.99
C TYR A 264 7.25 7.77 -41.99
N GLU A 265 6.15 7.18 -42.46
CA GLU A 265 5.12 6.53 -41.65
C GLU A 265 5.07 5.01 -41.81
N LYS A 266 5.77 4.48 -42.82
CA LYS A 266 5.92 3.04 -43.08
C LYS A 266 7.36 2.58 -42.80
N PRO A 267 7.55 1.31 -42.35
CA PRO A 267 6.50 0.41 -41.88
C PRO A 267 5.98 0.83 -40.49
N PRO A 268 4.70 0.55 -40.17
CA PRO A 268 4.19 0.77 -38.82
C PRO A 268 4.96 -0.11 -37.83
N ARG A 269 5.22 0.41 -36.63
CA ARG A 269 6.01 -0.26 -35.59
C ARG A 269 5.32 -0.21 -34.24
N LYS A 270 5.53 -1.24 -33.42
CA LYS A 270 5.15 -1.18 -32.00
C LYS A 270 5.95 -0.07 -31.31
N ALA A 271 5.27 0.82 -30.62
CA ALA A 271 5.85 1.88 -29.84
C ALA A 271 5.23 1.89 -28.43
N ARG A 272 5.97 2.44 -27.48
CA ARG A 272 5.57 2.51 -26.09
C ARG A 272 5.86 3.89 -25.53
N SER A 273 4.82 4.54 -25.01
CA SER A 273 4.99 5.64 -24.06
C SER A 273 5.26 5.02 -22.69
N ARG A 274 6.47 5.24 -22.15
CA ARG A 274 6.99 4.41 -21.04
C ARG A 274 6.55 4.87 -19.66
N GLU A 275 6.31 6.17 -19.50
CA GLU A 275 6.01 6.80 -18.22
C GLU A 275 4.72 7.63 -18.36
N PRO A 276 3.93 7.76 -17.28
CA PRO A 276 2.83 8.72 -17.25
C PRO A 276 3.35 10.15 -17.36
N PHE A 277 2.60 11.03 -18.02
CA PHE A 277 2.94 12.45 -18.15
C PHE A 277 1.67 13.28 -18.23
N TYR A 278 1.71 14.53 -17.78
CA TYR A 278 0.64 15.46 -18.14
C TYR A 278 0.90 16.04 -19.53
N LEU A 279 -0.15 16.21 -20.32
CA LEU A 279 -0.11 16.92 -21.60
C LEU A 279 -1.14 18.06 -21.55
N SER A 280 -0.78 19.25 -22.01
CA SER A 280 -1.75 20.34 -22.10
C SER A 280 -2.91 19.96 -23.01
N THR A 281 -4.14 20.25 -22.58
CA THR A 281 -5.37 19.82 -23.29
C THR A 281 -5.46 20.41 -24.69
N CYS A 282 -4.86 21.58 -24.87
CA CYS A 282 -4.73 22.27 -26.13
C CYS A 282 -3.30 22.84 -26.28
N GLU A 283 -3.03 23.47 -27.41
CA GLU A 283 -1.81 24.22 -27.70
C GLU A 283 -1.63 25.43 -26.77
N VAL A 284 -0.38 25.87 -26.61
CA VAL A 284 -0.07 27.09 -25.83
C VAL A 284 -0.69 28.29 -26.52
N THR A 285 -1.46 29.07 -25.77
CA THR A 285 -2.18 30.22 -26.33
C THR A 285 -1.33 31.49 -26.37
N VAL A 286 -1.74 32.47 -27.18
CA VAL A 286 -1.11 33.79 -27.21
C VAL A 286 -1.13 34.46 -25.83
N GLY A 287 -2.23 34.33 -25.09
CA GLY A 287 -2.33 34.88 -23.74
C GLY A 287 -1.32 34.24 -22.76
N GLN A 288 -1.14 32.92 -22.84
CA GLN A 288 -0.16 32.19 -22.02
C GLN A 288 1.28 32.57 -22.38
N PHE A 289 1.59 32.61 -23.69
CA PHE A 289 2.92 32.99 -24.16
C PHE A 289 3.26 34.46 -23.84
N ARG A 290 2.28 35.36 -23.89
CA ARG A 290 2.48 36.76 -23.50
C ARG A 290 2.96 36.90 -22.05
N ARG A 291 2.40 36.11 -21.12
CA ARG A 291 2.85 36.12 -19.71
C ARG A 291 4.32 35.76 -19.57
N PHE A 292 4.80 34.76 -20.33
CA PHE A 292 6.23 34.41 -20.36
C PHE A 292 7.08 35.60 -20.81
N ILE A 293 6.68 36.27 -21.90
CA ILE A 293 7.41 37.42 -22.43
C ILE A 293 7.42 38.58 -21.43
N GLU A 294 6.28 38.88 -20.80
CA GLU A 294 6.16 39.95 -19.80
C GLU A 294 6.99 39.66 -18.54
N ALA A 295 7.02 38.40 -18.07
CA ALA A 295 7.75 38.01 -16.88
C ALA A 295 9.28 38.01 -17.07
N THR A 296 9.75 37.72 -18.29
CA THR A 296 11.18 37.47 -18.55
C THR A 296 11.86 38.55 -19.39
N GLY A 297 11.09 39.35 -20.13
CA GLY A 297 11.62 40.24 -21.17
C GLY A 297 12.20 39.49 -22.37
N TYR A 298 11.88 38.20 -22.55
CA TYR A 298 12.41 37.37 -23.62
C TYR A 298 12.04 37.91 -25.01
N GLN A 299 12.99 37.85 -25.94
CA GLN A 299 12.78 38.14 -27.37
C GLN A 299 12.86 36.84 -28.17
N THR A 300 11.89 36.60 -29.05
CA THR A 300 11.86 35.37 -29.84
C THR A 300 12.94 35.35 -30.92
N ASP A 301 13.30 34.18 -31.44
CA ASP A 301 14.26 34.06 -32.54
C ASP A 301 13.79 34.83 -33.80
N GLY A 302 12.48 34.90 -34.02
CA GLY A 302 11.88 35.71 -35.09
C GLY A 302 12.11 37.21 -34.90
N GLU A 303 12.04 37.69 -33.66
CA GLU A 303 12.33 39.08 -33.29
C GLU A 303 13.84 39.38 -33.34
N LYS A 304 14.69 38.48 -32.83
CA LYS A 304 16.15 38.63 -32.78
C LYS A 304 16.81 38.64 -34.15
N SER A 305 16.37 37.74 -35.04
CA SER A 305 16.94 37.62 -36.39
C SER A 305 16.59 38.80 -37.29
N GLY A 306 15.46 39.46 -37.04
CA GLY A 306 14.93 40.52 -37.90
C GLY A 306 14.37 40.02 -39.23
N ASP A 307 14.31 38.70 -39.45
CA ASP A 307 13.77 38.08 -40.67
C ASP A 307 12.28 37.76 -40.57
N GLY A 308 11.77 37.57 -39.35
CA GLY A 308 10.42 37.08 -39.08
C GLY A 308 10.12 35.71 -39.69
N GLY A 309 8.84 35.35 -39.70
CA GLY A 309 8.30 34.08 -40.18
C GLY A 309 7.56 34.20 -41.53
N TRP A 310 7.00 33.07 -41.97
CA TRP A 310 6.25 32.98 -43.22
C TRP A 310 4.74 33.11 -42.99
N SER A 311 4.09 34.01 -43.71
CA SER A 311 2.63 34.18 -43.65
C SER A 311 2.07 34.61 -45.01
N GLY A 312 0.75 34.58 -45.16
CA GLY A 312 0.07 35.03 -46.37
C GLY A 312 0.03 36.56 -46.45
N ARG A 313 0.54 37.14 -47.54
CA ARG A 313 0.45 38.57 -47.87
C ARG A 313 0.12 38.72 -49.36
N ASP A 314 -0.91 39.51 -49.69
CA ASP A 314 -1.36 39.76 -51.08
C ASP A 314 -1.61 38.50 -51.93
N GLY A 315 -2.09 37.42 -51.28
CA GLY A 315 -2.34 36.13 -51.95
C GLY A 315 -1.09 35.26 -52.18
N GLN A 316 0.08 35.67 -51.70
CA GLN A 316 1.33 34.91 -51.77
C GLN A 316 1.87 34.57 -50.37
N TRP A 317 2.57 33.45 -50.28
CA TRP A 317 3.24 33.01 -49.05
C TRP A 317 4.66 33.56 -49.00
N LEU A 318 4.92 34.51 -48.10
CA LEU A 318 6.17 35.27 -48.08
C LEU A 318 6.71 35.41 -46.65
N ARG A 319 8.03 35.34 -46.53
CA ARG A 319 8.74 35.63 -45.27
C ARG A 319 8.89 37.14 -45.10
N HIS A 320 8.56 37.66 -43.92
CA HIS A 320 8.66 39.09 -43.65
C HIS A 320 9.00 39.36 -42.19
N LYS A 321 9.85 40.36 -41.94
CA LYS A 321 10.31 40.75 -40.59
C LYS A 321 9.20 41.11 -39.61
N GLU A 322 8.05 41.54 -40.12
CA GLU A 322 6.88 41.88 -39.31
C GLU A 322 6.05 40.65 -38.94
N HIS A 323 6.24 39.50 -39.60
CA HIS A 323 5.50 38.28 -39.29
C HIS A 323 6.10 37.59 -38.07
N ILE A 324 5.68 38.03 -36.89
CA ILE A 324 6.11 37.50 -35.58
C ILE A 324 4.87 37.17 -34.75
N TRP A 325 5.06 36.54 -33.58
CA TRP A 325 3.95 36.11 -32.72
C TRP A 325 2.97 37.23 -32.33
N LYS A 326 3.42 38.50 -32.30
CA LYS A 326 2.60 39.71 -32.06
C LYS A 326 1.81 40.17 -33.29
N THR A 327 2.36 39.95 -34.48
CA THR A 327 1.87 40.46 -35.77
C THR A 327 1.97 39.34 -36.82
N PRO A 328 1.17 38.26 -36.70
CA PRO A 328 1.37 37.03 -37.46
C PRO A 328 0.97 37.14 -38.95
N GLY A 329 0.48 38.30 -39.39
CA GLY A 329 0.04 38.53 -40.76
C GLY A 329 -0.90 39.73 -40.83
N ALA A 330 -1.83 39.72 -41.79
CA ALA A 330 -2.87 40.74 -41.95
C ALA A 330 -4.02 40.63 -40.92
N TRP A 331 -3.84 39.84 -39.87
CA TRP A 331 -4.83 39.52 -38.85
C TRP A 331 -4.18 39.53 -37.45
N THR A 332 -5.00 39.78 -36.44
CA THR A 332 -4.61 39.77 -35.02
C THR A 332 -5.04 38.47 -34.36
N LEU A 333 -4.17 37.87 -33.55
CA LEU A 333 -4.55 36.71 -32.73
C LEU A 333 -5.13 37.17 -31.40
N ALA A 334 -6.25 36.57 -31.02
CA ALA A 334 -6.83 36.64 -29.70
C ALA A 334 -6.07 35.75 -28.70
N ASP A 335 -6.25 36.04 -27.41
CA ASP A 335 -5.53 35.38 -26.31
C ASP A 335 -5.80 33.88 -26.17
N ASP A 336 -6.90 33.41 -26.72
CA ASP A 336 -7.37 32.01 -26.73
C ASP A 336 -7.00 31.26 -28.02
N GLN A 337 -6.30 31.89 -28.96
CA GLN A 337 -5.75 31.24 -30.14
C GLN A 337 -4.32 30.71 -29.88
N PRO A 338 -3.86 29.67 -30.59
CA PRO A 338 -2.52 29.14 -30.42
C PRO A 338 -1.47 30.18 -30.83
N VAL A 339 -0.37 30.24 -30.07
CA VAL A 339 0.78 31.07 -30.45
C VAL A 339 1.50 30.44 -31.66
N VAL A 340 1.84 31.27 -32.64
CA VAL A 340 2.51 30.87 -33.89
C VAL A 340 3.72 31.76 -34.18
N HIS A 341 4.50 31.46 -35.23
CA HIS A 341 5.78 32.10 -35.54
C HIS A 341 6.85 31.94 -34.44
N ILE A 342 6.79 30.82 -33.72
CA ILE A 342 7.73 30.47 -32.67
C ILE A 342 8.69 29.38 -33.14
N SER A 343 9.98 29.52 -32.84
CA SER A 343 10.99 28.50 -33.09
C SER A 343 10.89 27.38 -32.05
N PHE A 344 11.57 26.25 -32.30
CA PHE A 344 11.73 25.21 -31.27
C PHE A 344 12.43 25.76 -30.02
N ARG A 345 13.41 26.66 -30.19
CA ARG A 345 14.14 27.28 -29.06
C ARG A 345 13.25 28.23 -28.28
N ASP A 346 12.35 28.97 -28.94
CA ASP A 346 11.37 29.82 -28.26
C ASP A 346 10.42 28.97 -27.41
N ALA A 347 9.94 27.85 -27.97
CA ALA A 347 9.09 26.91 -27.27
C ALA A 347 9.80 26.22 -26.09
N GLN A 348 11.08 25.87 -26.25
CA GLN A 348 11.90 25.33 -25.17
C GLN A 348 12.14 26.36 -24.07
N ALA A 349 12.43 27.62 -24.42
CA ALA A 349 12.62 28.69 -23.44
C ALA A 349 11.34 28.95 -22.61
N PHE A 350 10.16 28.86 -23.24
CA PHE A 350 8.89 28.90 -22.52
C PHE A 350 8.77 27.74 -21.52
N CYS A 351 9.11 26.51 -21.93
CA CYS A 351 9.09 25.34 -21.04
C CYS A 351 10.08 25.49 -19.87
N ASP A 352 11.30 25.97 -20.13
CA ASP A 352 12.32 26.17 -19.11
C ASP A 352 11.90 27.23 -18.08
N TRP A 353 11.31 28.33 -18.55
CA TRP A 353 10.74 29.35 -17.68
C TRP A 353 9.61 28.80 -16.82
N LEU A 354 8.61 28.15 -17.42
CA LEU A 354 7.47 27.61 -16.68
C LEU A 354 7.91 26.53 -15.69
N SER A 355 8.96 25.77 -16.02
CA SER A 355 9.57 24.81 -15.10
C SER A 355 10.14 25.46 -13.86
N LYS A 356 10.85 26.59 -14.03
CA LYS A 356 11.42 27.35 -12.93
C LYS A 356 10.33 28.00 -12.07
N GLU A 357 9.29 28.55 -12.68
CA GLU A 357 8.20 29.22 -11.96
C GLU A 357 7.38 28.24 -11.10
N GLU A 358 7.11 27.03 -11.60
CA GLU A 358 6.23 26.08 -10.92
C GLU A 358 6.97 24.95 -10.18
N GLY A 359 8.29 24.86 -10.29
CA GLY A 359 9.06 23.76 -9.71
C GLY A 359 8.71 22.38 -10.30
N LYS A 360 8.20 22.35 -11.53
CA LYS A 360 7.86 21.13 -12.29
C LYS A 360 8.72 21.05 -13.53
N GLN A 361 8.88 19.87 -14.13
CA GLN A 361 9.65 19.74 -15.37
C GLN A 361 8.73 19.81 -16.60
N TYR A 362 8.53 21.02 -17.12
CA TYR A 362 7.84 21.25 -18.39
C TYR A 362 8.79 21.01 -19.57
N ALA A 363 8.28 20.39 -20.62
CA ALA A 363 9.02 20.13 -21.85
C ALA A 363 8.09 20.08 -23.07
N LEU A 364 8.69 19.92 -24.26
CA LEU A 364 7.96 19.57 -25.48
C LEU A 364 7.76 18.05 -25.57
N PRO A 365 6.58 17.56 -26.02
CA PRO A 365 6.33 16.14 -26.15
C PRO A 365 7.34 15.49 -27.10
N THR A 366 7.77 14.27 -26.81
CA THR A 366 8.44 13.44 -27.82
C THR A 366 7.45 13.05 -28.91
N GLU A 367 7.95 12.67 -30.09
CA GLU A 367 7.09 12.20 -31.19
C GLU A 367 6.21 11.00 -30.76
N VAL A 368 6.77 10.11 -29.94
CA VAL A 368 6.05 8.93 -29.42
C VAL A 368 4.95 9.34 -28.46
N GLN A 369 5.22 10.25 -27.52
CA GLN A 369 4.20 10.77 -26.59
C GLN A 369 3.08 11.47 -27.36
N TRP A 370 3.46 12.29 -28.36
CA TRP A 370 2.51 13.03 -29.17
C TRP A 370 1.59 12.09 -29.97
N GLU A 371 2.13 11.11 -30.70
CA GLU A 371 1.29 10.21 -31.51
C GLU A 371 0.41 9.30 -30.65
N PHE A 372 0.94 8.82 -29.51
CA PHE A 372 0.15 8.04 -28.56
C PHE A 372 -1.05 8.84 -28.04
N ALA A 373 -0.80 10.08 -27.62
CA ALA A 373 -1.82 10.99 -27.13
C ALA A 373 -2.83 11.37 -28.23
N ALA A 374 -2.38 11.60 -29.48
CA ALA A 374 -3.24 11.95 -30.59
C ALA A 374 -4.16 10.79 -30.98
N ARG A 375 -3.65 9.56 -30.96
CA ARG A 375 -4.43 8.34 -31.26
C ARG A 375 -5.42 8.00 -30.17
N ALA A 376 -5.05 8.16 -28.90
CA ALA A 376 -5.91 7.88 -27.75
C ALA A 376 -6.70 6.55 -27.89
N GLY A 377 -5.98 5.47 -28.19
CA GLY A 377 -6.57 4.13 -28.35
C GLY A 377 -7.07 3.80 -29.76
N THR A 378 -7.13 4.75 -30.68
CA THR A 378 -7.64 4.53 -32.04
C THR A 378 -6.56 4.10 -33.04
N ILE A 379 -6.97 3.32 -34.04
CA ILE A 379 -6.08 2.80 -35.11
C ILE A 379 -6.40 3.36 -36.50
N GLY A 380 -7.46 4.15 -36.63
CA GLY A 380 -7.89 4.72 -37.90
C GLY A 380 -6.91 5.75 -38.45
N LEU A 381 -7.06 6.03 -39.75
CA LEU A 381 -6.18 6.91 -40.51
C LEU A 381 -6.21 8.35 -40.00
N PHE A 382 -7.38 8.83 -39.57
CA PHE A 382 -7.62 10.16 -39.02
C PHE A 382 -7.93 10.09 -37.51
N GLY A 383 -7.36 9.11 -36.80
CA GLY A 383 -7.68 8.83 -35.40
C GLY A 383 -8.87 7.88 -35.30
N ALA A 384 -10.03 8.38 -34.86
CA ALA A 384 -11.22 7.56 -34.63
C ALA A 384 -11.93 7.08 -35.92
N THR A 385 -11.50 7.54 -37.10
CA THR A 385 -12.16 7.27 -38.38
C THR A 385 -11.15 7.11 -39.52
N ASP A 386 -11.53 6.33 -40.54
CA ASP A 386 -10.85 6.29 -41.84
C ASP A 386 -11.51 7.24 -42.87
N ASP A 387 -12.65 7.85 -42.53
CA ASP A 387 -13.39 8.78 -43.39
C ASP A 387 -12.91 10.23 -43.21
N PRO A 388 -12.34 10.86 -44.25
CA PRO A 388 -11.89 12.26 -44.19
C PRO A 388 -13.04 13.27 -43.99
N GLN A 389 -14.30 12.92 -44.26
CA GLN A 389 -15.43 13.83 -44.01
C GLN A 389 -15.76 13.95 -42.51
N ALA A 390 -15.56 12.86 -41.75
CA ALA A 390 -15.77 12.84 -40.31
C ALA A 390 -14.66 13.56 -39.51
N LEU A 391 -13.49 13.82 -40.12
CA LEU A 391 -12.36 14.55 -39.51
C LEU A 391 -12.76 15.96 -39.03
N ALA A 392 -13.68 16.64 -39.73
CA ALA A 392 -14.09 18.00 -39.39
C ALA A 392 -14.73 18.12 -37.99
N ALA A 393 -15.17 17.03 -37.37
CA ALA A 393 -15.66 17.03 -35.99
C ALA A 393 -14.54 17.24 -34.95
N GLN A 394 -13.29 16.88 -35.29
CA GLN A 394 -12.15 16.81 -34.36
C GLN A 394 -10.96 17.67 -34.79
N ALA A 395 -10.96 18.26 -35.99
CA ALA A 395 -9.81 18.97 -36.54
C ALA A 395 -10.14 20.25 -37.33
N TRP A 396 -9.22 21.22 -37.26
CA TRP A 396 -9.22 22.42 -38.08
C TRP A 396 -8.24 22.29 -39.24
N TYR A 397 -8.75 22.28 -40.48
CA TYR A 397 -7.94 22.14 -41.69
C TYR A 397 -8.59 22.94 -42.84
N LYS A 398 -7.90 23.06 -44.00
CA LYS A 398 -8.21 24.04 -45.04
C LYS A 398 -9.68 24.06 -45.48
N ASN A 399 -10.30 22.88 -45.56
CA ASN A 399 -11.67 22.71 -46.05
C ASN A 399 -12.70 22.50 -44.94
N SER A 400 -12.32 22.49 -43.65
CA SER A 400 -13.28 22.45 -42.52
C SER A 400 -13.67 23.83 -42.00
N LEU A 401 -13.08 24.89 -42.56
CA LEU A 401 -13.29 26.29 -42.17
C LEU A 401 -14.21 27.03 -43.16
N PRO A 402 -15.12 27.90 -42.67
CA PRO A 402 -15.89 28.81 -43.52
C PRO A 402 -14.96 29.83 -44.18
N ASP A 403 -15.30 30.30 -45.40
CA ASP A 403 -14.41 31.12 -46.25
C ASP A 403 -13.77 32.32 -45.53
N ASN A 404 -14.51 32.97 -44.63
CA ASN A 404 -14.05 34.14 -43.88
C ASN A 404 -13.06 33.84 -42.73
N ARG A 405 -12.80 32.56 -42.42
CA ARG A 405 -11.86 32.13 -41.36
C ARG A 405 -10.77 31.17 -41.86
N ARG A 406 -10.66 30.95 -43.18
CA ARG A 406 -9.71 30.00 -43.81
C ARG A 406 -8.23 30.38 -43.73
N ASN A 407 -7.89 31.58 -43.26
CA ASN A 407 -6.53 32.12 -43.33
C ASN A 407 -5.84 32.29 -41.96
N GLN A 408 -6.38 31.71 -40.88
CA GLN A 408 -5.82 31.87 -39.54
C GLN A 408 -6.12 30.67 -38.60
N PRO A 409 -5.33 30.46 -37.55
CA PRO A 409 -5.65 29.51 -36.48
C PRO A 409 -6.98 29.83 -35.81
N GLN A 410 -7.61 28.84 -35.19
CA GLN A 410 -8.86 29.03 -34.43
C GLN A 410 -8.61 29.03 -32.93
N ALA A 411 -9.59 29.49 -32.15
CA ALA A 411 -9.54 29.39 -30.70
C ALA A 411 -9.38 27.92 -30.30
N VAL A 412 -8.50 27.68 -29.33
CA VAL A 412 -8.20 26.32 -28.85
C VAL A 412 -9.42 25.69 -28.16
N GLY A 413 -9.56 24.38 -28.24
CA GLY A 413 -10.67 23.63 -27.64
C GLY A 413 -11.98 23.71 -28.43
N GLY A 414 -12.00 24.31 -29.63
CA GLY A 414 -13.21 24.53 -30.42
C GLY A 414 -13.78 23.29 -31.11
N ARG A 415 -13.04 22.17 -31.16
CA ARG A 415 -13.48 20.88 -31.73
C ARG A 415 -13.57 19.80 -30.65
N ALA A 416 -14.24 18.69 -30.96
CA ALA A 416 -14.40 17.60 -30.01
C ALA A 416 -13.04 17.03 -29.57
N ALA A 417 -12.92 16.75 -28.28
CA ALA A 417 -11.75 16.08 -27.73
C ALA A 417 -11.66 14.61 -28.17
N ASN A 418 -10.45 14.06 -28.18
CA ASN A 418 -10.25 12.62 -28.30
C ASN A 418 -10.51 11.90 -26.96
N ALA A 419 -10.34 10.57 -26.93
CA ALA A 419 -10.63 9.72 -25.77
C ALA A 419 -9.82 10.07 -24.49
N PHE A 420 -8.69 10.77 -24.60
CA PHE A 420 -7.93 11.26 -23.44
C PHE A 420 -8.35 12.66 -22.97
N GLY A 421 -9.35 13.28 -23.62
CA GLY A 421 -9.78 14.65 -23.31
C GLY A 421 -8.89 15.72 -23.94
N LEU A 422 -8.13 15.40 -24.98
CA LEU A 422 -7.24 16.33 -25.67
C LEU A 422 -7.94 16.91 -26.91
N HIS A 423 -7.85 18.23 -27.07
CA HIS A 423 -8.38 18.97 -28.19
C HIS A 423 -7.28 19.33 -29.18
N ASP A 424 -7.71 19.57 -30.43
CA ASP A 424 -6.86 20.11 -31.49
C ASP A 424 -5.57 19.32 -31.72
N MET A 425 -5.58 18.01 -31.40
CA MET A 425 -4.45 17.12 -31.66
C MET A 425 -4.21 16.94 -33.17
N LEU A 426 -5.20 17.29 -34.00
CA LEU A 426 -5.13 17.23 -35.46
C LEU A 426 -5.56 18.58 -36.03
N GLY A 427 -4.72 19.16 -36.89
CA GLY A 427 -4.97 20.45 -37.49
C GLY A 427 -4.75 21.61 -36.52
N ASN A 428 -5.38 22.75 -36.80
CA ASN A 428 -5.16 24.05 -36.16
C ASN A 428 -3.73 24.55 -36.36
N VAL A 429 -2.75 24.00 -35.66
CA VAL A 429 -1.33 24.27 -35.90
C VAL A 429 -0.52 22.97 -35.87
N TRP A 430 0.52 22.92 -36.68
CA TRP A 430 1.59 21.96 -36.52
C TRP A 430 2.24 22.15 -35.17
N GLU A 431 2.59 21.05 -34.51
CA GLU A 431 3.16 21.13 -33.17
C GLU A 431 4.59 20.64 -33.11
N TRP A 432 5.44 21.44 -32.47
CA TRP A 432 6.82 21.05 -32.16
C TRP A 432 6.89 19.82 -31.24
N THR A 433 7.79 18.90 -31.57
CA THR A 433 8.19 17.80 -30.70
C THR A 433 9.67 17.89 -30.36
N SER A 434 10.09 17.32 -29.23
CA SER A 434 11.50 17.28 -28.79
C SER A 434 12.37 16.32 -29.59
N THR A 435 11.77 15.49 -30.46
CA THR A 435 12.46 14.44 -31.22
C THR A 435 13.19 15.01 -32.45
N TRP A 436 14.46 14.63 -32.61
CA TRP A 436 15.25 14.91 -33.82
C TRP A 436 14.69 14.14 -35.02
N HIS A 437 14.75 14.73 -36.21
CA HIS A 437 14.29 14.08 -37.43
C HIS A 437 15.24 12.93 -37.80
N PRO A 438 14.73 11.70 -38.04
CA PRO A 438 15.56 10.50 -38.15
C PRO A 438 16.43 10.46 -39.41
N VAL A 439 16.06 11.22 -40.45
CA VAL A 439 16.79 11.26 -41.74
C VAL A 439 17.58 12.56 -41.91
N VAL A 440 17.18 13.62 -41.22
CA VAL A 440 17.76 14.97 -41.39
C VAL A 440 18.19 15.45 -40.01
N SER A 441 19.41 15.09 -39.62
CA SER A 441 19.88 15.07 -38.23
C SER A 441 19.92 16.42 -37.52
N ASP A 442 19.86 17.54 -38.26
CA ASP A 442 19.87 18.91 -37.72
C ASP A 442 18.47 19.51 -37.53
N ARG A 443 17.40 18.74 -37.78
CA ARG A 443 16.01 19.21 -37.75
C ARG A 443 15.18 18.56 -36.65
N ARG A 444 14.15 19.27 -36.16
CA ARG A 444 13.13 18.78 -35.21
C ARG A 444 11.85 18.37 -35.95
N ILE A 445 11.15 17.39 -35.39
CA ILE A 445 9.88 16.89 -35.93
C ILE A 445 8.72 17.80 -35.51
N THR A 446 7.81 18.08 -36.46
CA THR A 446 6.47 18.63 -36.21
C THR A 446 5.37 17.61 -36.57
N ARG A 447 4.22 17.72 -35.90
CA ARG A 447 3.11 16.75 -35.99
C ARG A 447 1.74 17.41 -36.12
N GLY A 448 0.76 16.66 -36.64
CA GLY A 448 -0.67 16.98 -36.54
C GLY A 448 -1.32 17.73 -37.70
N GLY A 449 -0.57 18.46 -38.53
CA GLY A 449 -1.17 19.32 -39.55
C GLY A 449 -1.57 20.69 -38.99
N SER A 450 -2.04 21.60 -39.85
CA SER A 450 -2.48 22.94 -39.46
C SER A 450 -3.79 23.35 -40.16
N TRP A 451 -4.31 24.53 -39.83
CA TRP A 451 -5.52 25.09 -40.43
C TRP A 451 -5.46 25.23 -41.97
N TYR A 452 -4.27 25.32 -42.59
CA TYR A 452 -4.13 25.32 -44.06
C TYR A 452 -3.78 23.96 -44.66
N SER A 453 -3.58 22.93 -43.83
CA SER A 453 -3.32 21.57 -44.28
C SER A 453 -4.54 20.98 -44.97
N GLN A 454 -4.32 20.08 -45.93
CA GLN A 454 -5.38 19.25 -46.48
C GLN A 454 -5.76 18.14 -45.49
N ALA A 455 -6.99 17.62 -45.60
CA ALA A 455 -7.46 16.52 -44.76
C ALA A 455 -6.48 15.33 -44.76
N LEU A 456 -5.98 14.95 -45.95
CA LEU A 456 -5.08 13.81 -46.17
C LEU A 456 -3.79 13.83 -45.35
N VAL A 457 -3.28 15.02 -45.00
CA VAL A 457 -2.05 15.18 -44.21
C VAL A 457 -2.33 15.61 -42.76
N THR A 458 -3.60 15.73 -42.38
CA THR A 458 -4.04 16.06 -41.01
C THR A 458 -4.31 14.76 -40.26
N ARG A 459 -3.23 14.02 -39.94
CA ARG A 459 -3.30 12.65 -39.42
C ARG A 459 -2.38 12.42 -38.22
N PRO A 460 -2.75 11.52 -37.28
CA PRO A 460 -1.89 11.21 -36.14
C PRO A 460 -0.50 10.72 -36.54
N ALA A 461 -0.39 9.94 -37.63
CA ALA A 461 0.86 9.38 -38.11
C ALA A 461 1.72 10.37 -38.92
N MET A 462 1.15 11.49 -39.39
CA MET A 462 1.83 12.40 -40.31
C MET A 462 3.01 13.12 -39.65
N ARG A 463 4.18 13.04 -40.29
CA ARG A 463 5.41 13.71 -39.88
C ARG A 463 5.72 14.85 -40.85
N GLY A 464 5.96 16.06 -40.36
CA GLY A 464 6.48 17.15 -41.19
C GLY A 464 7.93 16.88 -41.64
N ASP A 465 8.40 17.57 -42.68
CA ASP A 465 9.73 17.38 -43.31
C ASP A 465 10.93 17.77 -42.41
N GLY A 466 10.64 18.12 -41.16
CA GLY A 466 11.58 18.60 -40.15
C GLY A 466 12.01 20.04 -40.41
N VAL A 467 12.24 20.80 -39.32
CA VAL A 467 12.74 22.18 -39.42
C VAL A 467 13.87 22.47 -38.44
N LEU A 468 14.75 23.38 -38.84
CA LEU A 468 15.86 23.88 -38.04
C LEU A 468 15.37 24.49 -36.71
N PRO A 469 15.97 24.14 -35.57
CA PRO A 469 15.47 24.54 -34.25
C PRO A 469 15.40 26.06 -33.99
N HIS A 470 16.14 26.86 -34.76
CA HIS A 470 16.32 28.30 -34.55
C HIS A 470 15.52 29.18 -35.54
N VAL A 471 14.77 28.57 -36.46
CA VAL A 471 14.01 29.32 -37.46
C VAL A 471 12.61 29.55 -36.92
N ALA A 472 12.23 30.82 -36.80
CA ALA A 472 10.84 31.20 -36.55
C ALA A 472 9.97 30.71 -37.71
N MET A 473 9.05 29.83 -37.38
CA MET A 473 8.22 29.11 -38.34
C MET A 473 7.12 29.99 -38.93
N ASP A 474 6.26 29.34 -39.70
CA ASP A 474 5.10 29.95 -40.31
C ASP A 474 3.91 30.18 -39.36
N ALA A 475 2.86 30.81 -39.91
CA ALA A 475 1.61 31.12 -39.22
C ALA A 475 0.73 29.88 -38.90
N GLY A 476 1.21 28.66 -39.17
CA GLY A 476 0.52 27.42 -38.81
C GLY A 476 1.36 26.49 -37.97
N THR A 477 2.43 26.94 -37.35
CA THR A 477 3.23 26.13 -36.42
C THR A 477 3.22 26.75 -35.03
N GLY A 478 2.78 25.96 -34.05
CA GLY A 478 2.79 26.27 -32.62
C GLY A 478 3.37 25.12 -31.82
N PHE A 479 2.94 25.00 -30.56
CA PHE A 479 3.38 23.94 -29.67
C PHE A 479 2.41 23.72 -28.52
N ARG A 480 2.53 22.54 -27.91
CA ARG A 480 1.90 22.21 -26.64
C ARG A 480 2.96 21.68 -25.68
N VAL A 481 2.66 21.62 -24.39
CA VAL A 481 3.64 21.25 -23.37
C VAL A 481 3.26 19.97 -22.66
N VAL A 482 4.29 19.23 -22.23
CA VAL A 482 4.18 18.11 -21.32
C VAL A 482 4.81 18.45 -19.98
N ILE A 483 4.32 17.82 -18.92
CA ILE A 483 5.06 17.70 -17.66
C ILE A 483 5.60 16.27 -17.60
N VAL A 484 6.93 16.15 -17.57
CA VAL A 484 7.66 14.88 -17.51
C VAL A 484 8.36 14.72 -16.17
N GLY A 485 8.80 13.51 -15.79
CA GLY A 485 9.49 13.24 -14.52
C GLY A 485 8.60 12.66 -13.43
N ASP A 486 9.07 12.67 -12.17
CA ASP A 486 8.31 12.15 -11.02
C ASP A 486 7.03 12.98 -10.81
N LEU A 487 5.91 12.49 -11.33
CA LEU A 487 4.56 12.99 -11.06
C LEU A 487 4.13 12.76 -9.59
N GLN A 488 5.08 12.57 -8.68
CA GLN A 488 4.80 12.59 -7.24
C GLN A 488 4.34 14.00 -6.86
N PRO A 489 3.49 14.16 -5.84
CA PRO A 489 3.14 15.47 -5.32
C PRO A 489 4.42 16.26 -5.04
N ILE A 490 4.45 17.56 -5.40
CA ILE A 490 5.58 18.44 -5.08
C ILE A 490 5.86 18.27 -3.58
N ALA A 491 7.08 17.83 -3.27
CA ALA A 491 7.51 17.71 -1.90
C ALA A 491 7.23 19.03 -1.18
N PRO A 492 6.64 19.02 0.02
CA PRO A 492 6.40 20.25 0.76
C PRO A 492 7.69 21.07 0.87
N PRO A 493 7.62 22.40 0.97
CA PRO A 493 8.82 23.19 1.15
C PRO A 493 9.60 22.69 2.38
N PRO A 494 10.94 22.61 2.28
CA PRO A 494 11.78 22.30 3.44
C PRO A 494 11.56 23.36 4.52
N ALA A 495 11.72 22.98 5.78
CA ALA A 495 11.69 23.91 6.90
C ALA A 495 13.01 24.70 6.92
N ILE A 496 12.99 25.92 6.38
CA ILE A 496 14.16 26.79 6.28
C ILE A 496 14.19 27.69 7.53
N ALA A 497 15.20 27.53 8.38
CA ALA A 497 15.38 28.34 9.57
C ALA A 497 15.77 29.80 9.21
N PRO A 498 15.29 30.81 9.96
CA PRO A 498 14.56 30.68 11.21
C PRO A 498 13.04 30.47 11.05
N PHE A 499 12.44 29.70 11.98
CA PHE A 499 10.98 29.54 12.09
C PHE A 499 10.54 29.32 13.54
N ASP A 500 9.30 29.67 13.86
CA ASP A 500 8.71 29.53 15.21
C ASP A 500 8.07 28.15 15.46
N ALA A 501 7.55 27.92 16.67
CA ALA A 501 6.94 26.65 17.05
C ALA A 501 5.67 26.29 16.28
N LYS A 502 4.90 27.28 15.81
CA LYS A 502 3.71 27.06 14.99
C LYS A 502 4.11 26.61 13.60
N GLN A 503 5.14 27.24 13.01
CA GLN A 503 5.72 26.85 11.74
C GLN A 503 6.38 25.46 11.82
N ALA A 504 7.12 25.17 12.89
CA ALA A 504 7.70 23.85 13.14
C ALA A 504 6.64 22.74 13.11
N THR A 505 5.54 22.94 13.86
CA THR A 505 4.38 22.04 13.87
C THR A 505 3.75 21.91 12.48
N SER A 506 3.60 23.03 11.77
CA SER A 506 3.06 23.04 10.40
C SER A 506 3.94 22.23 9.44
N HIS A 507 5.26 22.40 9.48
CA HIS A 507 6.18 21.61 8.65
C HIS A 507 6.10 20.13 8.96
N GLN A 508 6.07 19.75 10.24
CA GLN A 508 5.88 18.35 10.65
C GLN A 508 4.57 17.78 10.10
N GLN A 509 3.45 18.49 10.25
CA GLN A 509 2.14 18.02 9.80
C GLN A 509 2.05 17.89 8.28
N VAL A 510 2.56 18.88 7.54
CA VAL A 510 2.51 18.86 6.07
C VAL A 510 3.41 17.75 5.52
N TRP A 511 4.61 17.58 6.06
CA TRP A 511 5.51 16.49 5.67
C TRP A 511 4.99 15.11 6.06
N ALA A 512 4.43 14.97 7.27
CA ALA A 512 3.79 13.74 7.73
C ALA A 512 2.67 13.32 6.78
N LYS A 513 1.77 14.26 6.45
CA LYS A 513 0.70 14.04 5.48
C LYS A 513 1.24 13.66 4.10
N HIS A 514 2.25 14.37 3.60
CA HIS A 514 2.83 14.14 2.27
C HIS A 514 3.43 12.73 2.14
N ILE A 515 4.18 12.25 3.14
CA ILE A 515 4.80 10.92 3.10
C ILE A 515 3.88 9.82 3.66
N GLY A 516 2.66 10.15 4.08
CA GLY A 516 1.67 9.21 4.60
C GLY A 516 2.06 8.60 5.95
N VAL A 517 2.58 9.43 6.86
CA VAL A 517 2.92 9.02 8.22
C VAL A 517 2.35 9.92 9.32
N ASP A 518 2.45 9.52 10.58
CA ASP A 518 2.08 10.33 11.74
C ASP A 518 3.23 11.26 12.16
N VAL A 519 2.95 12.40 12.81
CA VAL A 519 4.03 13.24 13.38
C VAL A 519 4.74 12.52 14.53
N GLU A 520 4.02 11.70 15.28
CA GLU A 520 4.55 10.89 16.37
C GLU A 520 4.07 9.45 16.22
N THR A 521 5.00 8.50 16.33
CA THR A 521 4.65 7.08 16.42
C THR A 521 5.39 6.40 17.56
N THR A 522 4.96 5.19 17.90
CA THR A 522 5.51 4.42 19.02
C THR A 522 5.88 3.02 18.58
N ASN A 523 7.10 2.59 18.94
CA ASN A 523 7.62 1.27 18.56
C ASN A 523 7.28 0.18 19.58
N SER A 524 7.82 -1.04 19.39
CA SER A 524 7.54 -2.20 20.25
C SER A 524 8.09 -2.06 21.69
N LEU A 525 9.06 -1.17 21.89
CA LEU A 525 9.63 -0.86 23.21
C LEU A 525 8.91 0.29 23.93
N SER A 526 7.80 0.80 23.36
CA SER A 526 7.12 2.02 23.82
C SER A 526 7.96 3.29 23.64
N MET A 527 8.96 3.28 22.75
CA MET A 527 9.72 4.48 22.38
C MET A 527 8.88 5.36 21.47
N LYS A 528 8.72 6.62 21.85
CA LYS A 528 8.12 7.65 21.00
C LYS A 528 9.18 8.21 20.05
N VAL A 529 8.85 8.31 18.78
CA VAL A 529 9.69 8.95 17.77
C VAL A 529 8.89 10.05 17.06
N ARG A 530 9.54 11.20 16.81
CA ARG A 530 8.97 12.44 16.24
C ARG A 530 9.50 12.68 14.85
N LEU A 531 8.62 13.01 13.91
CA LEU A 531 9.00 13.29 12.53
C LEU A 531 9.76 14.62 12.49
N ILE A 532 10.96 14.60 11.94
CA ILE A 532 11.77 15.77 11.68
C ILE A 532 11.71 16.03 10.16
N PRO A 533 11.13 17.16 9.71
CA PRO A 533 10.98 17.44 8.28
C PRO A 533 12.33 17.81 7.65
N PRO A 534 12.53 17.60 6.33
CA PRO A 534 13.63 18.20 5.58
C PRO A 534 13.71 19.70 5.83
N GLY A 535 14.91 20.25 5.80
CA GLY A 535 15.12 21.64 6.18
C GLY A 535 16.51 22.15 5.92
N GLU A 536 16.66 23.46 6.03
CA GLU A 536 17.94 24.16 5.93
C GLU A 536 18.17 25.00 7.17
N PHE A 537 19.40 24.99 7.68
CA PHE A 537 19.79 25.81 8.82
C PHE A 537 21.28 26.16 8.78
N LEU A 538 21.66 27.17 9.56
CA LEU A 538 23.07 27.49 9.82
C LEU A 538 23.55 26.66 11.00
N MET A 539 24.42 25.69 10.73
CA MET A 539 25.03 24.82 11.72
C MET A 539 26.28 25.46 12.32
N GLY A 540 26.46 25.32 13.63
CA GLY A 540 27.57 25.90 14.37
C GLY A 540 27.36 27.36 14.75
N GLN A 541 28.46 28.04 15.09
CA GLN A 541 28.47 29.41 15.60
C GLN A 541 29.49 30.26 14.84
N THR A 542 29.25 31.57 14.83
CA THR A 542 30.13 32.54 14.18
C THR A 542 31.47 32.63 14.93
N GLN A 543 32.49 33.14 14.23
CA GLN A 543 33.79 33.42 14.86
C GLN A 543 33.64 34.39 16.04
N GLU A 544 32.80 35.43 15.89
CA GLU A 544 32.60 36.43 16.94
C GLU A 544 31.93 35.84 18.20
N GLU A 545 30.91 34.99 18.04
CA GLU A 545 30.29 34.28 19.16
C GLU A 545 31.28 33.35 19.87
N THR A 546 32.17 32.73 19.10
CA THR A 546 33.23 31.87 19.62
C THR A 546 34.21 32.67 20.47
N ASP A 547 34.69 33.80 19.95
CA ASP A 547 35.66 34.65 20.65
C ASP A 547 35.06 35.20 21.95
N ARG A 548 33.78 35.62 21.91
CA ARG A 548 33.05 36.06 23.12
C ARG A 548 32.90 34.93 24.14
N LEU A 549 32.56 33.72 23.71
CA LEU A 549 32.43 32.57 24.59
C LEU A 549 33.77 32.19 25.22
N VAL A 550 34.84 32.10 24.42
CA VAL A 550 36.18 31.78 24.91
C VAL A 550 36.66 32.83 25.92
N GLN A 551 36.46 34.12 25.62
CA GLN A 551 36.80 35.20 26.55
C GLN A 551 36.02 35.08 27.87
N SER A 552 34.71 34.80 27.82
CA SER A 552 33.89 34.60 29.02
C SER A 552 34.36 33.38 29.84
N LEU A 553 34.77 32.30 29.17
CA LEU A 553 35.30 31.10 29.82
C LEU A 553 36.65 31.36 30.47
N GLU A 554 37.54 32.13 29.81
CA GLU A 554 38.83 32.54 30.37
C GLU A 554 38.65 33.40 31.62
N GLN A 555 37.76 34.38 31.59
CA GLN A 555 37.43 35.22 32.76
C GLN A 555 36.83 34.40 33.91
N GLY A 556 36.08 33.35 33.58
CA GLY A 556 35.50 32.40 34.53
C GLY A 556 36.46 31.31 35.03
N GLY A 557 37.72 31.30 34.59
CA GLY A 557 38.73 30.32 35.00
C GLY A 557 38.50 28.91 34.46
N ALA A 558 37.87 28.77 33.29
CA ALA A 558 37.66 27.47 32.64
C ALA A 558 38.97 26.80 32.21
N ASP A 559 38.98 25.47 32.18
CA ASP A 559 40.13 24.68 31.75
C ASP A 559 40.38 24.76 30.22
N GLU A 560 41.57 24.33 29.79
CA GLU A 560 41.96 24.34 28.37
C GLU A 560 41.05 23.49 27.49
N LEU A 561 40.50 22.39 28.02
CA LEU A 561 39.58 21.52 27.28
C LEU A 561 38.27 22.27 26.99
N SER A 562 37.75 23.01 27.96
CA SER A 562 36.55 23.83 27.83
C SER A 562 36.72 24.89 26.75
N LYS A 563 37.87 25.57 26.75
CA LYS A 563 38.22 26.56 25.72
C LYS A 563 38.40 25.93 24.34
N PHE A 564 39.02 24.74 24.27
CA PHE A 564 39.14 23.98 23.02
C PHE A 564 37.78 23.61 22.43
N VAL A 565 36.88 23.03 23.25
CA VAL A 565 35.53 22.64 22.83
C VAL A 565 34.71 23.84 22.39
N ALA A 566 34.81 24.97 23.09
CA ALA A 566 34.16 26.21 22.68
C ALA A 566 34.57 26.64 21.27
N GLY A 567 35.78 26.31 20.81
CA GLY A 567 36.27 26.60 19.46
C GLY A 567 35.98 25.52 18.40
N CYS A 568 35.33 24.40 18.74
CA CYS A 568 35.07 23.30 17.80
C CYS A 568 33.80 23.48 16.95
N SER A 569 32.97 24.46 17.28
CA SER A 569 31.67 24.68 16.63
C SER A 569 31.72 25.73 15.51
N THR A 570 32.92 26.02 14.97
CA THR A 570 33.21 27.14 14.06
C THR A 570 34.01 26.64 12.86
N PRO A 571 33.75 27.11 11.62
CA PRO A 571 32.83 28.18 11.25
C PRO A 571 31.36 27.76 11.20
N GLN A 572 30.46 28.74 11.37
CA GLN A 572 29.07 28.59 11.00
C GLN A 572 28.96 28.33 9.49
N HIS A 573 28.14 27.36 9.09
CA HIS A 573 27.99 26.95 7.69
C HIS A 573 26.56 26.48 7.39
N GLN A 574 26.16 26.55 6.11
CA GLN A 574 24.84 26.11 5.68
C GLN A 574 24.78 24.58 5.63
N VAL A 575 23.71 24.03 6.17
CA VAL A 575 23.40 22.59 6.12
C VAL A 575 21.97 22.39 5.67
N ARG A 576 21.77 21.40 4.79
CA ARG A 576 20.48 20.94 4.31
C ARG A 576 20.28 19.47 4.69
N ILE A 577 19.22 19.21 5.45
CA ILE A 577 18.70 17.86 5.69
C ILE A 577 17.74 17.55 4.54
N THR A 578 18.10 16.62 3.65
CA THR A 578 17.39 16.45 2.37
C THR A 578 16.15 15.56 2.48
N GLN A 579 16.08 14.70 3.51
CA GLN A 579 15.00 13.73 3.70
C GLN A 579 14.43 13.75 5.11
N PRO A 580 13.12 13.48 5.28
CA PRO A 580 12.53 13.36 6.60
C PRO A 580 13.11 12.15 7.33
N PHE A 581 13.23 12.26 8.64
CA PHE A 581 13.59 11.15 9.51
C PHE A 581 12.77 11.21 10.80
N TYR A 582 12.63 10.07 11.47
CA TYR A 582 12.11 10.05 12.84
C TYR A 582 13.29 10.14 13.81
N LEU A 583 13.16 10.94 14.86
CA LEU A 583 14.11 10.98 15.98
C LEU A 583 13.40 10.60 17.27
N GLY A 584 14.08 9.87 18.16
CA GLY A 584 13.58 9.61 19.52
C GLY A 584 13.16 10.90 20.20
N ALA A 585 11.91 10.96 20.67
CA ALA A 585 11.38 12.11 21.40
C ALA A 585 12.18 12.38 22.68
N HIS A 586 12.74 11.33 23.24
CA HIS A 586 13.54 11.29 24.46
C HIS A 586 14.84 10.52 24.20
N GLU A 587 15.80 10.60 25.12
CA GLU A 587 16.89 9.63 25.19
C GLU A 587 16.36 8.20 25.40
N VAL A 588 17.16 7.19 25.05
CA VAL A 588 16.84 5.80 25.35
C VAL A 588 16.81 5.62 26.86
N THR A 589 15.75 4.99 27.38
CA THR A 589 15.60 4.79 28.83
C THR A 589 16.29 3.51 29.31
N VAL A 590 16.56 3.45 30.61
CA VAL A 590 17.08 2.24 31.27
C VAL A 590 16.18 1.03 30.98
N GLY A 591 14.85 1.17 31.04
CA GLY A 591 13.93 0.05 30.78
C GLY A 591 13.94 -0.42 29.33
N GLN A 592 14.12 0.50 28.37
CA GLN A 592 14.28 0.15 26.96
C GLN A 592 15.61 -0.57 26.72
N TYR A 593 16.70 -0.06 27.29
CA TYR A 593 18.02 -0.67 27.20
C TYR A 593 18.07 -2.04 27.90
N ARG A 594 17.38 -2.22 29.03
CA ARG A 594 17.30 -3.50 29.72
C ARG A 594 16.63 -4.58 28.87
N LYS A 595 15.58 -4.26 28.11
CA LYS A 595 14.96 -5.22 27.18
C LYS A 595 15.96 -5.74 26.14
N PHE A 596 16.86 -4.88 25.65
CA PHE A 596 17.96 -5.30 24.79
C PHE A 596 18.90 -6.27 25.50
N ILE A 597 19.34 -5.93 26.72
CA ILE A 597 20.23 -6.79 27.52
C ILE A 597 19.55 -8.15 27.81
N ASP A 598 18.28 -8.16 28.17
CA ASP A 598 17.55 -9.38 28.49
C ASP A 598 17.37 -10.30 27.28
N ALA A 599 17.09 -9.73 26.11
CA ALA A 599 16.90 -10.46 24.86
C ALA A 599 18.21 -11.03 24.29
N THR A 600 19.33 -10.33 24.48
CA THR A 600 20.60 -10.66 23.81
C THR A 600 21.67 -11.23 24.73
N LYS A 601 21.50 -11.04 26.05
CA LYS A 601 22.54 -11.27 27.06
C LYS A 601 23.82 -10.51 26.77
N TYR A 602 23.71 -9.36 26.10
CA TYR A 602 24.82 -8.50 25.75
C TYR A 602 25.50 -7.97 27.01
N VAL A 603 26.84 -7.92 26.98
CA VAL A 603 27.66 -7.33 28.05
C VAL A 603 28.43 -6.17 27.42
N GLY A 604 28.10 -4.94 27.82
CA GLY A 604 28.66 -3.74 27.20
C GLY A 604 30.15 -3.54 27.50
N ALA A 605 30.82 -2.75 26.67
CA ALA A 605 32.26 -2.53 26.74
C ALA A 605 32.72 -2.05 28.14
N ILE A 606 31.95 -1.16 28.77
CA ILE A 606 32.23 -0.63 30.12
C ILE A 606 32.08 -1.73 31.20
N GLU A 607 31.10 -2.63 31.06
CA GLU A 607 30.92 -3.74 32.01
C GLU A 607 32.05 -4.76 31.91
N GLN A 608 32.57 -5.03 30.70
CA GLN A 608 33.68 -5.97 30.48
C GLN A 608 34.99 -5.53 31.15
N LEU A 609 35.18 -4.22 31.34
CA LEU A 609 36.40 -3.65 31.92
C LEU A 609 36.45 -3.76 33.46
N GLY A 610 35.38 -4.24 34.11
CA GLY A 610 35.34 -4.38 35.57
C GLY A 610 35.45 -3.06 36.33
N VAL A 611 35.19 -1.92 35.66
CA VAL A 611 35.15 -0.59 36.28
C VAL A 611 34.06 -0.59 37.35
N LYS A 612 34.32 0.04 38.51
CA LYS A 612 33.41 0.09 39.68
C LYS A 612 31.94 0.27 39.27
N GLU A 613 31.02 -0.36 40.00
CA GLU A 613 29.54 -0.34 39.81
C GLU A 613 28.90 1.04 39.54
N ARG A 614 29.62 2.15 39.80
CA ARG A 614 29.15 3.54 39.66
C ARG A 614 29.14 4.13 38.23
N PHE A 615 29.69 3.46 37.21
CA PHE A 615 29.89 4.08 35.88
C PHE A 615 29.31 3.29 34.69
N ASN A 616 28.47 2.28 34.93
CA ASN A 616 27.80 1.53 33.85
C ASN A 616 26.29 1.82 33.81
N TRP A 617 25.59 1.32 32.80
CA TRP A 617 24.15 1.54 32.62
C TRP A 617 23.27 1.22 33.84
N LYS A 618 23.67 0.25 34.69
CA LYS A 618 22.94 -0.12 35.92
C LYS A 618 22.96 1.00 36.97
N SER A 619 23.99 1.85 36.96
CA SER A 619 24.09 3.00 37.87
C SER A 619 23.07 4.10 37.58
N SER A 620 22.37 4.03 36.44
CA SER A 620 21.26 4.92 36.09
C SER A 620 19.91 4.45 36.65
N ALA A 621 19.82 3.16 37.05
CA ALA A 621 18.59 2.52 37.54
C ALA A 621 18.34 2.83 39.03
N ILE A 622 18.23 4.12 39.38
CA ILE A 622 18.08 4.60 40.76
C ILE A 622 16.64 5.03 41.00
N GLU A 623 16.11 4.70 42.19
CA GLU A 623 14.77 5.12 42.63
C GLU A 623 14.67 6.63 42.90
N PRO A 624 13.49 7.25 42.70
CA PRO A 624 12.29 6.68 42.09
C PRO A 624 12.41 6.53 40.56
N ASN A 625 11.57 5.65 39.99
CA ASN A 625 11.33 5.45 38.55
C ASN A 625 12.59 5.03 37.74
N PRO A 626 13.28 3.96 38.15
CA PRO A 626 14.55 3.56 37.53
C PRO A 626 14.44 3.23 36.04
N GLU A 627 13.28 2.77 35.55
CA GLU A 627 13.08 2.38 34.14
C GLU A 627 12.87 3.56 33.19
N GLU A 628 12.45 4.70 33.72
CA GLU A 628 12.07 5.90 32.95
C GLU A 628 13.22 6.91 32.84
N ARG A 629 14.33 6.67 33.53
CA ARG A 629 15.53 7.50 33.46
C ARG A 629 16.30 7.25 32.17
N ALA A 630 16.99 8.27 31.67
CA ALA A 630 17.91 8.13 30.54
C ALA A 630 19.00 7.12 30.87
N VAL A 631 19.29 6.21 29.95
CA VAL A 631 20.42 5.28 30.10
C VAL A 631 21.72 6.05 29.85
N ILE A 632 22.62 6.02 30.83
CA ILE A 632 23.95 6.62 30.74
C ILE A 632 25.02 5.62 31.20
N GLY A 633 26.27 5.83 30.81
CA GLY A 633 27.33 4.85 31.05
C GLY A 633 27.29 3.70 30.05
N VAL A 634 26.97 4.05 28.80
CA VAL A 634 27.06 3.18 27.62
C VAL A 634 28.04 3.77 26.61
N SER A 635 28.84 2.91 25.99
CA SER A 635 29.78 3.30 24.94
C SER A 635 29.05 3.55 23.61
N TRP A 636 29.73 4.15 22.64
CA TRP A 636 29.17 4.32 21.29
C TRP A 636 28.90 2.96 20.63
N ASP A 637 29.79 2.00 20.85
CA ASP A 637 29.64 0.63 20.36
C ASP A 637 28.42 -0.07 20.98
N ASP A 638 28.16 0.17 22.27
CA ASP A 638 26.98 -0.35 22.97
C ASP A 638 25.68 0.26 22.39
N ALA A 639 25.68 1.57 22.11
CA ALA A 639 24.56 2.26 21.51
C ALA A 639 24.27 1.78 20.08
N LYS A 640 25.33 1.53 19.28
CA LYS A 640 25.21 0.93 17.95
C LYS A 640 24.74 -0.52 17.99
N ALA A 641 25.17 -1.29 18.99
CA ALA A 641 24.69 -2.65 19.19
C ALA A 641 23.19 -2.67 19.51
N PHE A 642 22.72 -1.75 20.36
CA PHE A 642 21.30 -1.55 20.62
C PHE A 642 20.52 -1.21 19.33
N CYS A 643 21.00 -0.23 18.54
CA CYS A 643 20.35 0.16 17.28
C CYS A 643 20.27 -1.02 16.29
N LYS A 644 21.36 -1.80 16.17
CA LYS A 644 21.41 -2.98 15.30
C LYS A 644 20.45 -4.07 15.75
N TRP A 645 20.36 -4.33 17.06
CA TRP A 645 19.42 -5.29 17.62
C TRP A 645 17.98 -4.84 17.37
N LEU A 646 17.63 -3.60 17.73
CA LEU A 646 16.28 -3.07 17.53
C LEU A 646 15.88 -3.10 16.05
N SER A 647 16.84 -2.83 15.16
CA SER A 647 16.61 -2.93 13.73
C SER A 647 16.23 -4.32 13.26
N LYS A 648 16.90 -5.35 13.82
CA LYS A 648 16.61 -6.75 13.53
C LYS A 648 15.23 -7.15 14.07
N GLU A 649 14.90 -6.75 15.30
CA GLU A 649 13.63 -7.10 15.94
C GLU A 649 12.42 -6.47 15.22
N GLU A 650 12.57 -5.26 14.71
CA GLU A 650 11.45 -4.53 14.08
C GLU A 650 11.43 -4.61 12.55
N GLY A 651 12.52 -5.01 11.91
CA GLY A 651 12.64 -4.98 10.44
C GLY A 651 12.66 -3.56 9.86
N VAL A 652 13.07 -2.59 10.70
CA VAL A 652 13.16 -1.15 10.46
C VAL A 652 14.60 -0.74 10.73
N THR A 653 15.22 0.15 9.94
CA THR A 653 16.58 0.61 10.25
C THR A 653 16.58 1.68 11.33
N PHE A 654 17.09 1.34 12.50
CA PHE A 654 17.44 2.26 13.58
C PHE A 654 18.95 2.53 13.58
N GLU A 655 19.32 3.79 13.84
CA GLU A 655 20.70 4.28 13.85
C GLU A 655 20.86 5.34 14.95
N LEU A 656 22.09 5.76 15.25
CA LEU A 656 22.35 7.05 15.92
C LEU A 656 22.12 8.21 14.95
N PRO A 657 21.66 9.39 15.39
CA PRO A 657 21.57 10.56 14.52
C PRO A 657 22.98 10.99 14.05
N SER A 658 23.07 11.55 12.84
CA SER A 658 24.25 12.36 12.51
C SER A 658 24.30 13.60 13.39
N GLU A 659 25.48 14.20 13.52
CA GLU A 659 25.67 15.44 14.26
C GLU A 659 24.78 16.56 13.69
N ALA A 660 24.67 16.62 12.37
CA ALA A 660 23.84 17.60 11.68
C ALA A 660 22.34 17.37 11.92
N GLN A 661 21.88 16.12 11.88
CA GLN A 661 20.51 15.76 12.24
C GLN A 661 20.20 16.15 13.69
N TRP A 662 21.16 15.93 14.60
CA TRP A 662 21.01 16.28 16.01
C TRP A 662 20.90 17.79 16.22
N GLU A 663 21.81 18.61 15.65
CA GLU A 663 21.77 20.07 15.86
C GLU A 663 20.54 20.70 15.20
N TYR A 664 20.19 20.28 13.99
CA TYR A 664 18.98 20.75 13.30
C TYR A 664 17.73 20.48 14.15
N ALA A 665 17.62 19.26 14.67
CA ALA A 665 16.51 18.85 15.51
C ALA A 665 16.53 19.56 16.88
N CYS A 666 17.70 19.81 17.46
CA CYS A 666 17.91 20.55 18.71
C CYS A 666 17.41 21.99 18.57
N ARG A 667 17.88 22.70 17.53
CA ARG A 667 17.53 24.10 17.25
C ARG A 667 16.07 24.29 16.91
N ALA A 668 15.48 23.34 16.19
CA ALA A 668 14.07 23.33 15.79
C ALA A 668 13.55 24.69 15.26
N GLY A 669 14.35 25.33 14.39
CA GLY A 669 14.05 26.60 13.74
C GLY A 669 14.67 27.83 14.39
N THR A 670 15.27 27.72 15.58
CA THR A 670 15.89 28.85 16.26
C THR A 670 17.36 29.06 15.90
N THR A 671 17.80 30.32 15.94
CA THR A 671 19.22 30.71 15.79
C THR A 671 19.88 31.05 17.12
N THR A 672 19.15 30.93 18.23
CA THR A 672 19.55 31.30 19.58
C THR A 672 20.48 30.28 20.23
N VAL A 673 21.03 30.63 21.39
CA VAL A 673 21.92 29.78 22.19
C VAL A 673 21.28 28.44 22.56
N TRP A 674 20.04 28.48 23.03
CA TRP A 674 19.18 27.32 23.26
C TRP A 674 17.93 27.43 22.40
N SER A 675 17.21 26.32 22.20
CA SER A 675 15.98 26.29 21.39
C SER A 675 14.81 27.10 21.93
N PHE A 676 14.96 27.66 23.13
CA PHE A 676 13.98 28.50 23.83
C PHE A 676 14.51 29.92 24.11
N GLY A 677 15.65 30.32 23.53
CA GLY A 677 16.21 31.67 23.63
C GLY A 677 17.66 31.72 24.11
N ASP A 678 18.12 32.92 24.46
CA ASP A 678 19.50 33.21 24.88
C ASP A 678 19.67 33.36 26.39
N GLU A 679 18.57 33.34 27.14
CA GLU A 679 18.55 33.60 28.58
C GLU A 679 18.74 32.33 29.40
N ALA A 680 19.86 32.24 30.13
CA ALA A 680 20.20 31.07 30.93
C ALA A 680 19.16 30.75 32.03
N ALA A 681 18.40 31.74 32.50
CA ALA A 681 17.35 31.54 33.50
C ALA A 681 16.23 30.60 33.02
N ALA A 682 15.98 30.53 31.70
CA ALA A 682 14.95 29.67 31.12
C ALA A 682 15.33 28.17 31.15
N LEU A 683 16.60 27.83 31.39
CA LEU A 683 17.04 26.42 31.50
C LEU A 683 16.31 25.65 32.60
N ALA A 684 15.86 26.31 33.67
CA ALA A 684 15.14 25.64 34.76
C ALA A 684 13.84 24.96 34.30
N GLU A 685 13.17 25.50 33.28
CA GLU A 685 11.91 24.99 32.73
C GLU A 685 12.13 24.02 31.56
N HIS A 686 13.26 24.14 30.87
CA HIS A 686 13.53 23.45 29.60
C HIS A 686 14.63 22.39 29.67
N ALA A 687 15.43 22.34 30.74
CA ALA A 687 16.56 21.43 30.84
C ALA A 687 16.83 20.95 32.27
N VAL A 688 17.46 19.78 32.37
CA VAL A 688 18.03 19.27 33.62
C VAL A 688 19.54 19.54 33.59
N VAL A 689 19.98 20.56 34.34
CA VAL A 689 21.38 21.07 34.32
C VAL A 689 21.82 21.58 35.70
N GLY A 690 23.13 21.64 35.94
CA GLY A 690 23.73 22.30 37.11
C GLY A 690 24.50 21.38 38.07
N ARG A 691 25.41 21.96 38.87
CA ARG A 691 26.27 21.20 39.81
C ARG A 691 25.53 20.68 41.07
N GLU A 692 24.35 21.21 41.37
CA GLU A 692 23.56 20.80 42.55
C GLU A 692 22.68 19.57 42.31
N SER A 693 22.28 19.32 41.06
CA SER A 693 21.75 18.04 40.61
C SER A 693 22.89 17.04 40.68
N TYR A 694 22.94 16.11 41.63
CA TYR A 694 23.96 15.05 41.69
C TYR A 694 23.59 13.89 40.75
N TRP A 695 24.61 13.13 40.33
CA TRP A 695 24.49 11.89 39.57
C TRP A 695 23.42 11.00 40.21
N PRO A 696 22.44 10.45 39.45
CA PRO A 696 22.41 10.16 38.01
C PRO A 696 21.46 11.08 37.16
N ALA A 697 21.36 10.80 35.84
CA ALA A 697 20.32 11.39 34.97
C ALA A 697 18.90 11.20 35.51
N GLN A 698 18.01 12.11 35.14
CA GLN A 698 16.62 12.13 35.60
C GLN A 698 15.68 11.39 34.63
N VAL A 699 14.40 11.34 35.02
CA VAL A 699 13.32 10.82 34.17
C VAL A 699 13.26 11.66 32.89
N VAL A 700 13.26 10.99 31.75
CA VAL A 700 13.20 11.66 30.45
C VAL A 700 11.87 12.40 30.29
N GLY A 701 11.89 13.52 29.57
CA GLY A 701 10.69 14.33 29.32
C GLY A 701 10.17 15.08 30.54
N SER A 702 11.00 15.28 31.57
CA SER A 702 10.64 16.00 32.81
C SER A 702 10.67 17.53 32.67
N ARG A 703 11.03 18.04 31.49
CA ARG A 703 11.14 19.46 31.14
C ARG A 703 10.41 19.75 29.83
N ALA A 704 10.21 21.02 29.50
CA ALA A 704 9.48 21.40 28.29
C ALA A 704 10.25 21.02 27.01
N ALA A 705 9.54 20.43 26.04
CA ALA A 705 10.09 20.10 24.74
C ALA A 705 10.38 21.33 23.88
N ASN A 706 11.29 21.17 22.92
CA ASN A 706 11.54 22.17 21.88
C ASN A 706 10.40 22.21 20.83
N PRO A 707 10.42 23.16 19.87
CA PRO A 707 9.41 23.29 18.82
C PRO A 707 9.08 22.05 17.98
N PHE A 708 9.98 21.07 17.85
CA PHE A 708 9.70 19.80 17.16
C PHE A 708 9.10 18.72 18.08
N GLY A 709 8.92 19.02 19.37
CA GLY A 709 8.42 18.09 20.37
C GLY A 709 9.49 17.13 20.89
N LEU A 710 10.76 17.54 20.85
CA LEU A 710 11.88 16.78 21.40
C LEU A 710 12.24 17.29 22.79
N PHE A 711 12.47 16.36 23.70
CA PHE A 711 12.79 16.62 25.10
C PHE A 711 14.28 16.47 25.36
N ASP A 712 14.75 17.14 26.40
CA ASP A 712 16.09 16.96 26.98
C ASP A 712 17.26 17.28 26.03
N MET A 713 17.01 18.00 24.93
CA MET A 713 18.04 18.39 23.94
C MET A 713 19.13 19.34 24.49
N HIS A 714 18.99 19.82 25.73
CA HIS A 714 19.87 20.80 26.38
C HIS A 714 20.28 20.39 27.80
N GLY A 715 20.49 19.09 28.07
CA GLY A 715 20.96 18.61 29.37
C GLY A 715 20.57 17.16 29.62
N ASN A 716 20.40 16.77 30.88
CA ASN A 716 20.07 15.41 31.32
C ASN A 716 21.17 14.37 31.02
N ALA A 717 21.32 13.95 29.76
CA ALA A 717 22.32 13.01 29.28
C ALA A 717 23.00 13.50 27.99
N ASP A 718 24.33 13.41 27.93
CA ASP A 718 25.10 13.73 26.72
C ASP A 718 24.96 12.58 25.71
N GLU A 719 24.71 12.89 24.45
CA GLU A 719 24.20 11.92 23.49
C GLU A 719 25.18 11.63 22.36
N TRP A 720 25.43 10.34 22.12
CA TRP A 720 26.24 9.89 21.00
C TRP A 720 25.62 10.20 19.63
N CYS A 721 26.44 10.73 18.71
CA CYS A 721 26.14 10.86 17.28
C CYS A 721 26.95 9.85 16.45
N LEU A 722 26.55 9.67 15.18
CA LEU A 722 27.22 8.76 14.24
C LEU A 722 28.64 9.23 13.87
N ASP A 723 28.84 10.54 13.81
CA ASP A 723 30.02 11.21 13.29
C ASP A 723 31.30 10.96 14.09
N TRP A 724 32.42 10.86 13.37
CA TRP A 724 33.74 11.07 13.93
C TRP A 724 34.00 12.56 14.16
N HIS A 725 34.58 12.88 15.31
CA HIS A 725 34.95 14.25 15.62
C HIS A 725 36.24 14.65 14.92
N LEU A 726 36.15 15.70 14.10
CA LEU A 726 37.28 16.39 13.50
C LEU A 726 37.03 17.89 13.61
N ARG A 727 37.96 18.63 14.21
CA ARG A 727 37.79 20.06 14.52
C ARG A 727 37.54 20.88 13.25
N GLU A 728 38.27 20.57 12.19
CA GLU A 728 38.23 21.31 10.93
C GLU A 728 37.04 20.90 10.04
N PHE A 729 36.21 19.94 10.46
CA PHE A 729 35.15 19.38 9.63
C PHE A 729 34.14 20.44 9.18
N TYR A 730 33.77 21.39 10.04
CA TYR A 730 32.78 22.43 9.68
C TYR A 730 33.24 23.29 8.49
N ALA A 731 34.55 23.54 8.34
CA ALA A 731 35.09 24.29 7.21
C ALA A 731 35.08 23.49 5.89
N GLN A 732 34.91 22.17 5.97
CA GLN A 732 34.92 21.24 4.83
C GLN A 732 33.57 20.50 4.68
N SER A 733 32.58 20.88 5.49
CA SER A 733 31.31 20.17 5.61
C SER A 733 30.53 20.32 4.30
N PRO A 734 30.03 19.22 3.71
CA PRO A 734 29.11 19.32 2.58
C PRO A 734 27.79 19.95 3.05
N ILE A 735 27.10 20.62 2.12
CA ILE A 735 25.80 21.24 2.42
C ILE A 735 24.75 20.15 2.71
N ASP A 736 24.70 19.11 1.87
CA ASP A 736 23.64 18.09 1.93
C ASP A 736 24.01 16.93 2.85
N ASP A 737 23.18 16.68 3.85
CA ASP A 737 23.26 15.59 4.83
C ASP A 737 24.69 15.30 5.33
N PRO A 738 25.41 16.30 5.90
CA PRO A 738 26.79 16.13 6.30
C PRO A 738 26.94 15.02 7.35
N LEU A 739 27.90 14.15 7.07
CA LEU A 739 28.23 13.00 7.89
C LEU A 739 29.73 12.69 7.77
N ASN A 740 30.46 12.78 8.88
CA ASN A 740 31.86 12.42 8.92
C ASN A 740 32.06 10.95 9.33
N LEU A 741 32.16 10.05 8.35
CA LEU A 741 32.50 8.63 8.57
C LEU A 741 34.00 8.32 8.49
N THR A 742 34.84 9.31 8.23
CA THR A 742 36.28 9.10 8.13
C THR A 742 36.84 8.71 9.50
N ASP A 743 37.11 7.42 9.67
CA ASP A 743 37.84 6.89 10.81
C ASP A 743 39.26 7.46 10.76
N PRO A 744 39.62 8.39 11.66
CA PRO A 744 40.95 8.94 11.66
C PRO A 744 41.86 7.79 12.09
N THR A 745 42.81 7.39 11.24
CA THR A 745 43.88 6.42 11.56
C THR A 745 44.80 6.87 12.72
N VAL A 746 44.40 7.92 13.43
CA VAL A 746 45.08 8.61 14.51
C VAL A 746 44.67 7.98 15.84
N LYS A 747 45.65 7.58 16.65
CA LYS A 747 45.42 7.24 18.06
C LYS A 747 44.72 8.43 18.75
N ASN A 748 43.61 8.15 19.44
CA ASN A 748 42.75 9.11 20.14
C ASN A 748 41.70 9.87 19.29
N ALA A 749 41.22 9.27 18.20
CA ALA A 749 39.99 9.73 17.54
C ALA A 749 38.74 9.45 18.39
N GLY A 750 37.87 10.45 18.55
CA GLY A 750 36.61 10.33 19.29
C GLY A 750 35.37 10.47 18.41
N ARG A 751 34.25 9.93 18.87
CA ARG A 751 32.93 10.13 18.27
C ARG A 751 32.29 11.39 18.81
N VAL A 752 31.50 12.06 18.01
CA VAL A 752 30.79 13.28 18.41
C VAL A 752 29.76 12.97 19.50
N SER A 753 29.66 13.84 20.49
CA SER A 753 28.57 13.86 21.47
C SER A 753 27.97 15.27 21.61
N ARG A 754 26.67 15.34 21.92
CA ARG A 754 25.90 16.60 21.96
C ARG A 754 24.92 16.66 23.14
N GLY A 755 24.55 17.89 23.51
CA GLY A 755 23.46 18.17 24.47
C GLY A 755 23.92 18.46 25.90
N GLY A 756 25.06 17.88 26.33
CA GLY A 756 25.55 18.02 27.69
C GLY A 756 24.76 17.17 28.69
N THR A 757 25.18 17.19 29.96
CA THR A 757 24.63 16.33 31.01
C THR A 757 23.93 17.14 32.11
N SER A 758 23.23 16.45 33.01
CA SER A 758 22.68 17.03 34.24
C SER A 758 23.71 17.72 35.15
N HIS A 759 25.01 17.44 35.00
CA HIS A 759 26.10 18.02 35.79
C HIS A 759 26.93 19.06 35.02
N SER A 760 26.64 19.23 33.74
CA SER A 760 27.43 20.10 32.88
C SER A 760 27.21 21.57 33.23
N ALA A 761 28.26 22.39 33.05
CA ALA A 761 28.08 23.85 33.11
C ALA A 761 27.16 24.29 31.97
N LEU A 762 26.39 25.37 32.17
CA LEU A 762 25.30 25.76 31.26
C LEU A 762 25.76 25.92 29.80
N TRP A 763 26.98 26.41 29.57
CA TRP A 763 27.53 26.59 28.23
C TRP A 763 27.77 25.27 27.45
N TRP A 764 27.88 24.13 28.14
CA TRP A 764 27.96 22.82 27.47
C TRP A 764 26.64 22.38 26.84
N THR A 765 25.53 23.01 27.22
CA THR A 765 24.17 22.61 26.80
C THR A 765 23.61 23.43 25.65
N ARG A 766 24.44 24.33 25.08
CA ARG A 766 24.06 25.16 23.94
C ARG A 766 23.80 24.28 22.72
N SER A 767 22.91 24.71 21.84
CA SER A 767 22.59 24.01 20.58
C SER A 767 23.85 23.73 19.75
N THR A 768 24.83 24.63 19.79
CA THR A 768 26.06 24.56 18.99
C THR A 768 27.17 23.74 19.62
N THR A 769 27.14 23.48 20.94
CA THR A 769 28.29 22.87 21.61
C THR A 769 28.48 21.44 21.11
N ARG A 770 29.67 21.19 20.53
CA ARG A 770 30.07 19.90 19.99
C ARG A 770 31.20 19.33 20.81
N ALA A 771 30.94 18.21 21.48
CA ALA A 771 31.94 17.48 22.24
C ALA A 771 32.35 16.19 21.51
N TYR A 772 33.32 15.47 22.07
CA TYR A 772 33.69 14.15 21.61
C TYR A 772 34.22 13.30 22.75
N ASP A 773 34.15 11.98 22.58
CA ASP A 773 34.74 11.03 23.53
C ASP A 773 35.08 9.71 22.81
N PHE A 774 35.83 8.83 23.48
CA PHE A 774 36.29 7.60 22.84
C PHE A 774 35.15 6.58 22.66
N PRO A 775 35.03 5.96 21.47
CA PRO A 775 33.87 5.13 21.13
C PRO A 775 33.71 3.89 22.01
N ALA A 776 34.82 3.27 22.44
CA ALA A 776 34.81 2.03 23.22
C ALA A 776 34.84 2.28 24.75
N ILE A 777 35.56 3.30 25.20
CA ILE A 777 35.77 3.59 26.63
C ILE A 777 35.62 5.10 26.85
N PRO A 778 34.39 5.60 26.98
CA PRO A 778 34.20 7.03 27.19
C PRO A 778 34.72 7.47 28.56
N ASN A 779 35.26 8.67 28.62
CA ASN A 779 35.74 9.29 29.85
C ASN A 779 34.59 9.76 30.76
N THR A 780 33.41 9.97 30.18
CA THR A 780 32.21 10.41 30.89
C THR A 780 31.02 9.50 30.58
N PRO A 781 30.10 9.28 31.52
CA PRO A 781 28.91 8.49 31.22
C PRO A 781 28.01 9.20 30.21
N LYS A 782 27.86 8.61 29.03
CA LYS A 782 27.02 9.13 27.95
C LYS A 782 25.80 8.24 27.73
N GLY A 783 24.74 8.85 27.24
CA GLY A 783 23.55 8.19 26.73
C GLY A 783 23.46 8.31 25.21
N PHE A 784 22.27 8.11 24.67
CA PHE A 784 22.00 8.26 23.25
C PHE A 784 20.49 8.32 22.99
N ARG A 785 20.12 8.83 21.82
CA ARG A 785 18.78 8.65 21.23
C ARG A 785 18.91 8.00 19.85
N VAL A 786 17.81 7.40 19.39
CA VAL A 786 17.78 6.68 18.10
C VAL A 786 17.13 7.53 17.02
N ALA A 787 17.61 7.37 15.78
CA ALA A 787 16.99 7.87 14.57
C ALA A 787 16.48 6.69 13.73
N VAL A 788 15.37 6.90 13.01
CA VAL A 788 14.89 6.00 11.95
C VAL A 788 14.97 6.78 10.64
N VAL A 789 15.80 6.29 9.73
CA VAL A 789 16.13 6.96 8.47
C VAL A 789 15.55 6.23 7.27
N GLY A 790 15.14 7.00 6.26
CA GLY A 790 14.60 6.51 4.99
C GLY A 790 13.07 6.32 5.00
N SER A 791 12.38 6.92 4.04
CA SER A 791 10.91 6.99 3.97
C SER A 791 10.20 5.64 4.06
N ALA A 792 10.81 4.57 3.52
CA ALA A 792 10.28 3.21 3.66
C ALA A 792 10.27 2.72 5.12
N ASN A 793 11.29 3.08 5.90
CA ASN A 793 11.39 2.70 7.31
C ASN A 793 10.40 3.50 8.18
N LEU A 794 10.18 4.78 7.88
CA LEU A 794 9.17 5.63 8.53
C LEU A 794 7.76 5.03 8.38
N LYS A 795 7.40 4.56 7.18
CA LYS A 795 6.12 3.88 6.93
C LYS A 795 6.02 2.53 7.68
N LYS A 796 7.11 1.75 7.69
CA LYS A 796 7.14 0.44 8.35
C LYS A 796 6.92 0.54 9.86
N ILE A 797 7.62 1.46 10.54
CA ILE A 797 7.49 1.60 12.00
C ILE A 797 6.07 2.01 12.38
N GLN A 798 5.43 2.90 11.62
CA GLN A 798 4.04 3.26 11.84
C GLN A 798 3.06 2.13 11.55
N ALA A 799 3.21 1.40 10.45
CA ALA A 799 2.35 0.27 10.14
C ALA A 799 2.37 -0.78 11.27
N ARG A 800 3.56 -1.03 11.85
CA ARG A 800 3.69 -1.89 13.04
C ARG A 800 3.03 -1.30 14.27
N SER A 801 3.17 0.01 14.50
CA SER A 801 2.50 0.70 15.60
C SER A 801 0.97 0.58 15.50
N ILE A 802 0.41 0.80 14.31
CA ILE A 802 -1.02 0.63 14.04
C ILE A 802 -1.46 -0.82 14.28
N LEU A 803 -0.70 -1.80 13.79
CA LEU A 803 -1.01 -3.21 14.03
C LEU A 803 -0.94 -3.58 15.51
N ALA A 804 0.05 -3.07 16.24
CA ALA A 804 0.18 -3.28 17.68
C ALA A 804 -0.99 -2.65 18.45
N LYS A 805 -1.38 -1.42 18.12
CA LYS A 805 -2.57 -0.77 18.68
C LYS A 805 -3.85 -1.53 18.36
N LYS A 806 -3.99 -2.04 17.13
CA LYS A 806 -5.15 -2.87 16.73
C LYS A 806 -5.18 -4.18 17.51
N ARG A 807 -4.06 -4.88 17.64
CA ARG A 807 -3.95 -6.11 18.45
C ARG A 807 -4.21 -5.85 19.92
N ALA A 808 -3.73 -4.73 20.46
CA ALA A 808 -3.98 -4.32 21.84
C ALA A 808 -5.46 -3.98 22.06
N ALA A 809 -6.08 -3.27 21.12
CA ALA A 809 -7.52 -2.96 21.16
C ALA A 809 -8.38 -4.23 21.01
N GLU A 810 -7.97 -5.15 20.13
CA GLU A 810 -8.60 -6.46 19.98
C GLU A 810 -8.47 -7.26 21.28
N ALA A 811 -7.26 -7.40 21.84
CA ALA A 811 -7.05 -8.06 23.12
C ALA A 811 -7.85 -7.41 24.27
N ALA A 812 -7.97 -6.08 24.31
CA ALA A 812 -8.76 -5.36 25.30
C ALA A 812 -10.28 -5.57 25.14
N SER A 813 -10.74 -6.01 23.96
CA SER A 813 -12.17 -6.34 23.71
C SER A 813 -12.58 -7.73 24.23
N TRP A 814 -11.61 -8.54 24.68
CA TRP A 814 -11.84 -9.86 25.26
C TRP A 814 -11.78 -9.80 26.79
N THR A 815 -12.79 -10.37 27.46
CA THR A 815 -12.82 -10.51 28.92
C THR A 815 -12.40 -11.93 29.31
N PRO A 816 -11.32 -12.11 30.09
CA PRO A 816 -10.91 -13.43 30.55
C PRO A 816 -11.95 -14.03 31.51
N LEU A 817 -12.44 -15.24 31.19
CA LEU A 817 -13.24 -16.06 32.11
C LEU A 817 -12.37 -16.94 33.01
N PHE A 818 -11.15 -17.25 32.58
CA PHE A 818 -10.16 -17.95 33.41
C PHE A 818 -8.95 -17.04 33.68
N ASN A 819 -8.60 -16.89 34.96
CA ASN A 819 -7.54 -15.98 35.41
C ASN A 819 -6.11 -16.58 35.33
N GLY A 820 -5.97 -17.83 34.88
CA GLY A 820 -4.68 -18.53 34.77
C GLY A 820 -4.11 -19.05 36.09
N LYS A 821 -4.76 -18.80 37.23
CA LYS A 821 -4.19 -19.01 38.57
C LYS A 821 -5.01 -19.96 39.43
N ASP A 822 -6.33 -19.79 39.48
CA ASP A 822 -7.22 -20.54 40.37
C ASP A 822 -8.64 -20.66 39.79
N LEU A 823 -9.55 -21.26 40.56
CA LEU A 823 -10.95 -21.47 40.16
C LEU A 823 -11.86 -20.25 40.43
N THR A 824 -11.30 -19.07 40.73
CA THR A 824 -12.11 -17.87 40.93
C THR A 824 -12.96 -17.59 39.69
N GLY A 825 -14.27 -17.42 39.89
CA GLY A 825 -15.25 -17.26 38.82
C GLY A 825 -15.90 -18.57 38.35
N TRP A 826 -15.46 -19.72 38.87
CA TRP A 826 -15.96 -21.05 38.52
C TRP A 826 -16.49 -21.82 39.74
N GLN A 827 -17.44 -22.73 39.50
CA GLN A 827 -18.03 -23.62 40.50
C GLN A 827 -18.09 -25.04 39.95
N ALA A 828 -17.56 -26.02 40.70
CA ALA A 828 -17.64 -27.43 40.33
C ALA A 828 -18.99 -28.03 40.75
N LEU A 829 -19.55 -28.90 39.91
CA LEU A 829 -20.80 -29.63 40.13
C LEU A 829 -20.60 -31.13 39.83
N PRO A 830 -20.98 -32.04 40.76
CA PRO A 830 -21.38 -31.75 42.14
C PRO A 830 -20.18 -31.23 42.97
N ALA A 831 -20.42 -30.41 44.00
CA ALA A 831 -19.36 -29.70 44.73
C ALA A 831 -18.31 -30.64 45.37
N GLU A 832 -18.69 -31.87 45.69
CA GLU A 832 -17.84 -32.93 46.24
C GLU A 832 -16.87 -33.56 45.22
N THR A 833 -17.07 -33.35 43.91
CA THR A 833 -16.11 -33.85 42.90
C THR A 833 -14.85 -32.98 42.92
N GLN A 834 -13.76 -33.51 43.51
CA GLN A 834 -12.39 -32.94 43.42
C GLN A 834 -11.80 -33.05 41.99
N GLY A 835 -12.64 -32.95 40.96
CA GLY A 835 -12.33 -33.26 39.57
C GLY A 835 -11.63 -32.16 38.80
N TRP A 836 -11.65 -30.92 39.31
CA TRP A 836 -11.12 -29.74 38.64
C TRP A 836 -10.04 -29.05 39.46
N LYS A 837 -8.94 -28.69 38.81
CA LYS A 837 -7.81 -27.96 39.41
C LYS A 837 -7.08 -27.12 38.38
N VAL A 838 -6.23 -26.20 38.83
CA VAL A 838 -5.30 -25.48 37.96
C VAL A 838 -3.94 -26.16 37.99
N GLU A 839 -3.41 -26.54 36.82
CA GLU A 839 -2.05 -27.08 36.65
C GLU A 839 -1.38 -26.38 35.47
N ASN A 840 -0.17 -25.85 35.68
CA ASN A 840 0.62 -25.17 34.63
C ASN A 840 -0.20 -24.11 33.87
N GLU A 841 -0.89 -23.24 34.61
CA GLU A 841 -1.74 -22.16 34.07
C GLU A 841 -2.92 -22.65 33.19
N ALA A 842 -3.38 -23.89 33.39
CA ALA A 842 -4.55 -24.45 32.71
C ALA A 842 -5.55 -25.05 33.70
N LEU A 843 -6.85 -24.89 33.43
CA LEU A 843 -7.92 -25.66 34.09
C LEU A 843 -7.84 -27.10 33.62
N VAL A 844 -7.83 -28.06 34.54
CA VAL A 844 -7.71 -29.49 34.25
C VAL A 844 -8.87 -30.24 34.89
N GLY A 845 -9.67 -30.92 34.07
CA GLY A 845 -10.75 -31.80 34.50
C GLY A 845 -10.34 -33.28 34.38
N THR A 846 -10.55 -34.08 35.42
CA THR A 846 -10.20 -35.53 35.43
C THR A 846 -11.26 -36.47 36.01
N ALA A 847 -12.27 -35.96 36.70
CA ALA A 847 -13.30 -36.81 37.31
C ALA A 847 -14.39 -37.17 36.30
N ALA A 848 -14.82 -38.42 36.24
CA ALA A 848 -15.98 -38.79 35.43
C ALA A 848 -17.24 -38.09 35.96
N ARG A 849 -18.13 -37.65 35.06
CA ARG A 849 -19.40 -37.00 35.39
C ARG A 849 -19.21 -35.78 36.31
N SER A 850 -18.31 -34.88 35.94
CA SER A 850 -18.07 -33.61 36.66
C SER A 850 -18.19 -32.43 35.70
N VAL A 851 -18.76 -31.32 36.18
CA VAL A 851 -18.96 -30.07 35.43
C VAL A 851 -18.28 -28.92 36.18
N LEU A 852 -17.67 -28.00 35.45
CA LEU A 852 -17.18 -26.73 35.97
C LEU A 852 -17.96 -25.60 35.29
N GLN A 853 -18.84 -24.93 36.02
CA GLN A 853 -19.68 -23.85 35.50
C GLN A 853 -19.16 -22.48 35.92
N SER A 854 -19.48 -21.45 35.12
CA SER A 854 -19.28 -20.06 35.51
C SER A 854 -20.18 -19.68 36.68
N THR A 855 -19.69 -18.83 37.59
CA THR A 855 -20.50 -18.23 38.67
C THR A 855 -21.56 -17.25 38.14
N ARG A 856 -21.30 -16.63 36.99
CA ARG A 856 -22.24 -15.81 36.22
C ARG A 856 -23.14 -16.69 35.32
N ASP A 857 -24.41 -16.33 35.17
CA ASP A 857 -25.45 -17.17 34.55
C ASP A 857 -26.34 -16.45 33.50
N ASP A 858 -25.95 -15.25 33.08
CA ASP A 858 -26.74 -14.37 32.20
C ASP A 858 -26.06 -14.13 30.84
N TYR A 859 -25.12 -14.97 30.42
CA TYR A 859 -24.48 -14.88 29.10
C TYR A 859 -25.51 -15.09 27.99
N GLN A 860 -25.80 -14.02 27.23
CA GLN A 860 -26.78 -14.00 26.16
C GLN A 860 -26.09 -14.07 24.79
N ASP A 861 -25.69 -12.94 24.22
CA ASP A 861 -25.03 -12.85 22.92
C ASP A 861 -23.52 -12.65 23.13
N PHE A 862 -22.70 -13.56 22.60
CA PHE A 862 -21.27 -13.53 22.84
C PHE A 862 -20.47 -14.25 21.75
N HIS A 863 -19.20 -13.92 21.68
CA HIS A 863 -18.15 -14.71 21.07
C HIS A 863 -17.25 -15.22 22.18
N LEU A 864 -17.24 -16.53 22.41
CA LEU A 864 -16.42 -17.23 23.39
C LEU A 864 -15.30 -17.96 22.65
N ARG A 865 -14.08 -17.89 23.18
CA ARG A 865 -12.95 -18.69 22.69
C ARG A 865 -12.22 -19.36 23.85
N ALA A 866 -11.64 -20.52 23.58
CA ALA A 866 -10.77 -21.24 24.51
C ALA A 866 -9.72 -22.03 23.73
N GLU A 867 -8.51 -22.13 24.29
CA GLU A 867 -7.55 -23.16 23.89
C GLU A 867 -7.84 -24.40 24.72
N ALA A 868 -8.16 -25.52 24.05
CA ALA A 868 -8.49 -26.78 24.68
C ALA A 868 -7.48 -27.87 24.32
N LYS A 869 -7.33 -28.87 25.18
CA LYS A 869 -6.50 -30.06 24.96
C LYS A 869 -7.17 -31.26 25.60
N ILE A 870 -7.27 -32.37 24.87
CA ILE A 870 -7.90 -33.60 25.37
C ILE A 870 -7.00 -34.82 25.13
N ASN A 871 -6.98 -35.75 26.09
CA ASN A 871 -6.21 -36.98 26.01
C ASN A 871 -6.82 -37.99 25.02
N PRO A 872 -6.04 -38.96 24.51
CA PRO A 872 -6.56 -40.03 23.66
C PRO A 872 -7.74 -40.77 24.30
N GLY A 873 -8.84 -40.89 23.57
CA GLY A 873 -10.06 -41.56 24.03
C GLY A 873 -10.92 -40.77 25.04
N GLY A 874 -10.55 -39.54 25.37
CA GLY A 874 -11.33 -38.64 26.23
C GLY A 874 -12.57 -38.06 25.53
N ASP A 875 -13.56 -37.69 26.34
CA ASP A 875 -14.86 -37.14 25.91
C ASP A 875 -15.35 -36.05 26.89
N SER A 876 -15.54 -34.85 26.36
CA SER A 876 -15.80 -33.59 27.06
C SER A 876 -16.63 -32.66 26.16
N GLY A 877 -17.03 -31.50 26.69
CA GLY A 877 -17.84 -30.51 26.01
C GLY A 877 -17.71 -29.12 26.61
N LEU A 878 -17.90 -28.12 25.76
CA LEU A 878 -18.08 -26.73 26.15
C LEU A 878 -19.57 -26.40 26.03
N TYR A 879 -20.21 -26.12 27.16
CA TYR A 879 -21.62 -25.80 27.26
C TYR A 879 -21.84 -24.31 27.38
N PHE A 880 -22.93 -23.84 26.80
CA PHE A 880 -23.24 -22.42 26.78
C PHE A 880 -24.75 -22.16 26.72
N ARG A 881 -25.15 -20.99 27.26
CA ARG A 881 -26.55 -20.65 27.56
C ARG A 881 -27.26 -21.78 28.32
N CYS A 882 -26.52 -22.48 29.18
CA CYS A 882 -27.00 -23.71 29.79
C CYS A 882 -27.53 -23.50 31.22
N ARG A 883 -28.42 -24.41 31.63
CA ARG A 883 -28.97 -24.51 32.98
C ARG A 883 -28.65 -25.88 33.59
N PRO A 884 -27.63 -25.96 34.45
CA PRO A 884 -27.25 -27.23 35.07
C PRO A 884 -28.31 -27.76 36.03
N ASP A 885 -28.44 -29.09 36.10
CA ASP A 885 -29.37 -29.84 36.94
C ASP A 885 -28.76 -31.21 37.26
N GLU A 886 -28.25 -31.35 38.48
CA GLU A 886 -27.54 -32.55 38.96
C GLU A 886 -28.43 -33.81 39.03
N SER A 887 -29.75 -33.65 38.99
CA SER A 887 -30.68 -34.78 38.97
C SER A 887 -30.74 -35.48 37.60
N LEU A 888 -30.22 -34.85 36.55
CA LEU A 888 -30.31 -35.33 35.18
C LEU A 888 -29.06 -36.12 34.73
N PRO A 889 -29.21 -37.14 33.86
CA PRO A 889 -28.09 -37.98 33.41
C PRO A 889 -26.93 -37.20 32.76
N ARG A 890 -27.24 -36.08 32.09
CA ARG A 890 -26.29 -35.21 31.37
C ARG A 890 -25.97 -33.91 32.12
N PHE A 891 -26.40 -33.72 33.37
CA PHE A 891 -26.24 -32.48 34.15
C PHE A 891 -26.89 -31.20 33.60
N PHE A 892 -27.58 -31.20 32.46
CA PHE A 892 -28.18 -29.98 31.92
C PHE A 892 -29.66 -30.16 31.59
N ARG A 893 -30.49 -29.27 32.12
CA ARG A 893 -31.93 -29.20 31.82
C ARG A 893 -32.17 -28.56 30.45
N THR A 894 -31.49 -27.44 30.19
CA THR A 894 -31.55 -26.69 28.94
C THR A 894 -30.17 -26.15 28.56
N GLY A 895 -29.94 -25.87 27.27
CA GLY A 895 -28.73 -25.22 26.78
C GLY A 895 -28.18 -25.81 25.48
N TYR A 896 -26.93 -25.49 25.17
CA TYR A 896 -26.20 -26.02 24.03
C TYR A 896 -24.82 -26.54 24.43
N GLU A 897 -24.26 -27.42 23.61
CA GLU A 897 -22.90 -27.95 23.77
C GLU A 897 -22.17 -27.93 22.43
N ALA A 898 -20.94 -27.44 22.46
CA ALA A 898 -19.93 -27.72 21.44
C ALA A 898 -19.06 -28.89 21.93
N GLN A 899 -19.16 -30.04 21.25
CA GLN A 899 -18.48 -31.27 21.65
C GLN A 899 -16.95 -31.13 21.58
N ILE A 900 -16.26 -31.73 22.55
CA ILE A 900 -14.81 -31.92 22.56
C ILE A 900 -14.50 -33.40 22.80
N ILE A 901 -14.17 -34.12 21.72
CA ILE A 901 -13.86 -35.54 21.80
C ILE A 901 -12.54 -35.83 21.09
N ALA A 902 -11.74 -36.72 21.66
CA ALA A 902 -10.52 -37.18 20.99
C ALA A 902 -10.85 -37.81 19.63
N PRO A 903 -9.94 -37.76 18.63
CA PRO A 903 -10.16 -38.36 17.32
C PRO A 903 -10.69 -39.80 17.42
N SER A 904 -11.88 -40.03 16.85
CA SER A 904 -12.64 -41.29 16.96
C SER A 904 -13.23 -41.67 15.60
N PRO A 905 -13.45 -42.98 15.30
CA PRO A 905 -14.20 -43.41 14.11
C PRO A 905 -15.71 -43.13 14.18
N GLN A 906 -16.28 -42.84 15.35
CA GLN A 906 -17.70 -42.52 15.50
C GLN A 906 -18.04 -41.12 14.94
N ALA A 907 -19.28 -40.95 14.45
CA ALA A 907 -19.86 -39.62 14.21
C ALA A 907 -20.03 -38.88 15.56
N SER A 908 -20.12 -37.55 15.52
CA SER A 908 -20.10 -36.64 16.69
C SER A 908 -18.72 -36.19 17.17
N ARG A 909 -17.84 -35.78 16.24
CA ARG A 909 -16.47 -35.33 16.54
C ARG A 909 -16.43 -33.89 17.07
N THR A 910 -15.25 -33.45 17.54
CA THR A 910 -15.04 -32.09 18.07
C THR A 910 -15.59 -31.02 17.13
N GLY A 911 -16.39 -30.11 17.69
CA GLY A 911 -17.15 -29.10 16.94
C GLY A 911 -18.60 -29.48 16.64
N THR A 912 -19.03 -30.71 16.95
CA THR A 912 -20.45 -31.10 16.90
C THR A 912 -21.28 -30.23 17.83
N LEU A 913 -22.46 -29.80 17.37
CA LEU A 913 -23.37 -28.95 18.12
C LEU A 913 -24.61 -29.72 18.58
N TYR A 914 -24.83 -29.75 19.89
CA TYR A 914 -26.03 -30.31 20.53
C TYR A 914 -26.89 -29.24 21.18
N LYS A 915 -28.16 -29.58 21.36
CA LYS A 915 -29.14 -28.83 22.15
C LYS A 915 -29.74 -29.71 23.24
N PHE A 916 -29.90 -29.14 24.42
CA PHE A 916 -30.56 -29.77 25.57
C PHE A 916 -31.89 -29.09 25.82
N LYS A 917 -32.95 -29.88 25.98
CA LYS A 917 -34.29 -29.38 26.34
C LYS A 917 -35.00 -30.40 27.22
N ASP A 918 -35.36 -29.98 28.43
CA ASP A 918 -36.04 -30.80 29.44
C ASP A 918 -35.34 -32.15 29.69
N GLY A 919 -34.00 -32.13 29.69
CA GLY A 919 -33.16 -33.32 29.91
C GLY A 919 -33.00 -34.24 28.70
N GLN A 920 -33.55 -33.87 27.53
CA GLN A 920 -33.31 -34.58 26.26
C GLN A 920 -32.19 -33.91 25.45
N THR A 921 -31.33 -34.72 24.82
CA THR A 921 -30.31 -34.25 23.86
C THR A 921 -30.85 -34.33 22.44
N LEU A 922 -30.67 -33.24 21.68
CA LEU A 922 -31.05 -33.11 20.28
C LEU A 922 -29.80 -32.75 19.45
N ASP A 923 -29.56 -33.51 18.38
CA ASP A 923 -28.43 -33.29 17.47
C ASP A 923 -28.79 -32.15 16.51
N LEU A 924 -28.13 -30.99 16.65
CA LEU A 924 -28.35 -29.86 15.73
C LEU A 924 -27.45 -29.97 14.52
N LYS A 925 -26.16 -30.27 14.73
CA LYS A 925 -25.18 -30.38 13.66
C LYS A 925 -24.06 -31.36 14.02
N LEU A 926 -24.12 -32.55 13.43
CA LEU A 926 -23.09 -33.57 13.55
C LEU A 926 -21.86 -33.22 12.70
N VAL A 927 -20.67 -33.42 13.27
CA VAL A 927 -19.38 -33.25 12.60
C VAL A 927 -18.70 -34.61 12.47
N ASP A 928 -18.24 -34.93 11.26
CA ASP A 928 -17.57 -36.17 10.91
C ASP A 928 -16.10 -35.97 10.48
N ALA A 929 -15.56 -34.76 10.52
CA ALA A 929 -14.13 -34.54 10.32
C ALA A 929 -13.35 -34.64 11.65
N ASN A 930 -12.17 -35.28 11.64
CA ASN A 930 -11.22 -35.16 12.75
C ASN A 930 -10.41 -33.87 12.55
N LEU A 931 -10.78 -32.81 13.28
CA LEU A 931 -10.16 -31.48 13.15
C LEU A 931 -9.02 -31.23 14.13
N ILE A 932 -8.84 -32.11 15.11
CA ILE A 932 -7.85 -31.96 16.19
C ILE A 932 -6.94 -33.19 16.29
N GLN A 933 -5.82 -33.07 16.97
CA GLN A 933 -5.00 -34.19 17.42
C GLN A 933 -5.08 -34.33 18.94
N ALA A 934 -5.18 -35.56 19.43
CA ALA A 934 -5.12 -35.81 20.88
C ALA A 934 -3.77 -35.34 21.45
N ASP A 935 -3.78 -34.92 22.71
CA ASP A 935 -2.63 -34.36 23.42
C ASP A 935 -1.99 -33.09 22.83
N THR A 936 -2.67 -32.43 21.88
CA THR A 936 -2.27 -31.12 21.36
C THR A 936 -3.27 -30.03 21.79
N TRP A 937 -2.76 -28.80 21.94
CA TRP A 937 -3.63 -27.64 22.15
C TRP A 937 -4.29 -27.27 20.82
N PHE A 938 -5.58 -26.96 20.86
CA PHE A 938 -6.32 -26.48 19.71
C PHE A 938 -7.27 -25.34 20.08
N ASP A 939 -7.58 -24.49 19.11
CA ASP A 939 -8.52 -23.37 19.27
C ASP A 939 -9.97 -23.85 19.08
N LEU A 940 -10.83 -23.53 20.05
CA LEU A 940 -12.27 -23.72 19.99
C LEU A 940 -12.98 -22.38 20.20
N GLU A 941 -13.89 -22.03 19.30
CA GLU A 941 -14.70 -20.81 19.41
C GLU A 941 -16.19 -21.14 19.31
N VAL A 942 -17.01 -20.43 20.08
CA VAL A 942 -18.47 -20.45 19.99
C VAL A 942 -18.96 -19.02 19.84
N ILE A 943 -19.69 -18.75 18.77
CA ILE A 943 -20.36 -17.47 18.52
C ILE A 943 -21.85 -17.72 18.64
N ALA A 944 -22.46 -17.18 19.70
CA ALA A 944 -23.90 -17.24 19.93
C ALA A 944 -24.45 -15.82 19.74
N ALA A 945 -25.11 -15.56 18.62
CA ALA A 945 -25.66 -14.25 18.27
C ALA A 945 -27.15 -14.39 17.94
N GLY A 946 -28.00 -13.98 18.87
CA GLY A 946 -29.44 -14.16 18.74
C GLY A 946 -29.78 -15.64 18.75
N ASN A 947 -30.39 -16.13 17.68
CA ASN A 947 -30.67 -17.56 17.51
C ASN A 947 -29.69 -18.29 16.58
N ARG A 948 -28.65 -17.61 16.08
CA ARG A 948 -27.60 -18.21 15.28
C ARG A 948 -26.44 -18.63 16.18
N ILE A 949 -25.99 -19.86 15.99
CA ILE A 949 -24.88 -20.47 16.73
C ILE A 949 -23.86 -20.95 15.71
N THR A 950 -22.61 -20.53 15.88
CA THR A 950 -21.48 -20.94 15.06
C THR A 950 -20.39 -21.51 15.99
N VAL A 951 -19.91 -22.71 15.68
CA VAL A 951 -18.77 -23.34 16.35
C VAL A 951 -17.60 -23.35 15.38
N LYS A 952 -16.42 -22.92 15.85
CA LYS A 952 -15.18 -23.00 15.10
C LYS A 952 -14.14 -23.85 15.81
N VAL A 953 -13.37 -24.60 15.03
CA VAL A 953 -12.25 -25.42 15.50
C VAL A 953 -11.06 -25.14 14.59
N GLU A 954 -9.93 -24.68 15.14
CA GLU A 954 -8.75 -24.29 14.34
C GLU A 954 -9.09 -23.30 13.21
N GLY A 955 -9.97 -22.33 13.50
CA GLY A 955 -10.49 -21.34 12.54
C GLY A 955 -11.46 -21.89 11.49
N GLN A 956 -11.64 -23.21 11.37
CA GLN A 956 -12.63 -23.83 10.49
C GLN A 956 -14.01 -23.76 11.13
N THR A 957 -15.09 -23.72 10.34
CA THR A 957 -16.49 -23.63 10.84
C THR A 957 -17.23 -24.95 10.62
N PRO A 958 -17.02 -25.98 11.47
CA PRO A 958 -17.65 -27.28 11.26
C PRO A 958 -19.14 -27.31 11.60
N ALA A 959 -19.61 -26.40 12.47
CA ALA A 959 -21.02 -26.28 12.78
C ALA A 959 -21.49 -24.83 12.73
N GLU A 960 -22.59 -24.61 12.01
CA GLU A 960 -23.35 -23.38 11.99
C GLU A 960 -24.82 -23.72 11.90
N TYR A 961 -25.64 -23.14 12.77
CA TYR A 961 -27.04 -23.47 12.92
C TYR A 961 -27.88 -22.26 13.35
N VAL A 962 -29.12 -22.18 12.86
CA VAL A 962 -30.11 -21.19 13.29
C VAL A 962 -31.22 -21.94 14.01
N ASP A 963 -31.36 -21.70 15.32
CA ASP A 963 -32.37 -22.36 16.14
C ASP A 963 -33.68 -21.56 16.11
N GLU A 964 -34.67 -22.05 15.38
CA GLU A 964 -35.99 -21.40 15.32
C GLU A 964 -36.76 -21.44 16.64
N GLN A 965 -36.36 -22.31 17.58
CA GLN A 965 -36.98 -22.45 18.89
C GLN A 965 -35.93 -22.49 19.99
N PRO A 966 -35.20 -21.39 20.27
CA PRO A 966 -34.06 -21.39 21.19
C PRO A 966 -34.38 -22.07 22.52
N ALA A 967 -33.51 -22.97 22.98
CA ALA A 967 -33.69 -23.65 24.28
C ALA A 967 -33.68 -22.64 25.43
N GLU A 968 -32.72 -21.72 25.40
CA GLU A 968 -32.54 -20.62 26.34
C GLU A 968 -31.92 -19.42 25.61
N ALA A 969 -32.39 -18.21 25.94
CA ALA A 969 -31.79 -16.99 25.41
C ALA A 969 -30.49 -16.61 26.13
N ARG A 970 -30.33 -17.01 27.41
CA ARG A 970 -29.17 -16.70 28.25
C ARG A 970 -28.95 -17.76 29.34
N GLY A 971 -27.71 -17.97 29.76
CA GLY A 971 -27.38 -18.99 30.77
C GLY A 971 -25.89 -19.00 31.16
N HIS A 972 -25.47 -20.07 31.83
CA HIS A 972 -24.06 -20.28 32.19
C HIS A 972 -23.20 -20.65 30.97
N ILE A 973 -21.88 -20.49 31.14
CA ILE A 973 -20.85 -21.22 30.40
C ILE A 973 -20.38 -22.36 31.31
N ALA A 974 -20.25 -23.58 30.78
CA ALA A 974 -19.76 -24.71 31.56
C ALA A 974 -18.84 -25.62 30.74
N LEU A 975 -17.99 -26.37 31.45
CA LEU A 975 -17.06 -27.34 30.90
C LEU A 975 -17.34 -28.67 31.58
N ASP A 976 -17.27 -29.79 30.87
CA ASP A 976 -17.51 -31.10 31.50
C ASP A 976 -16.38 -32.12 31.30
N THR A 977 -16.46 -33.20 32.07
CA THR A 977 -15.71 -34.43 31.85
C THR A 977 -16.69 -35.60 31.91
N TYR A 978 -17.27 -35.93 30.76
CA TYR A 978 -18.36 -36.90 30.68
C TYR A 978 -17.89 -38.34 30.92
N LYS A 979 -16.85 -38.79 30.18
CA LYS A 979 -16.40 -40.19 30.17
C LYS A 979 -15.30 -40.47 31.19
N GLU A 980 -15.35 -41.64 31.83
CA GLU A 980 -14.27 -42.11 32.71
C GLU A 980 -12.92 -42.21 31.98
N GLY A 981 -11.86 -41.73 32.63
CA GLY A 981 -10.53 -41.63 32.03
C GLY A 981 -10.30 -40.41 31.14
N THR A 982 -11.28 -39.50 31.03
CA THR A 982 -11.09 -38.21 30.34
C THR A 982 -10.18 -37.30 31.16
N ARG A 983 -9.18 -36.73 30.49
CA ARG A 983 -8.38 -35.61 30.96
C ARG A 983 -8.46 -34.50 29.91
N VAL A 984 -9.21 -33.46 30.24
CA VAL A 984 -9.36 -32.26 29.42
C VAL A 984 -8.65 -31.09 30.09
N GLN A 985 -8.05 -30.21 29.30
CA GLN A 985 -7.40 -29.00 29.76
C GLN A 985 -7.88 -27.80 28.97
N PHE A 986 -8.04 -26.67 29.65
CA PHE A 986 -8.41 -25.39 29.04
C PHE A 986 -7.49 -24.26 29.50
N ARG A 987 -7.11 -23.38 28.58
CA ARG A 987 -6.44 -22.10 28.89
C ARG A 987 -6.95 -21.01 27.96
N LYS A 988 -6.68 -19.74 28.31
CA LYS A 988 -7.20 -18.56 27.59
C LYS A 988 -8.69 -18.65 27.27
N ILE A 989 -9.49 -18.98 28.27
CA ILE A 989 -10.95 -18.92 28.14
C ILE A 989 -11.34 -17.45 28.23
N GLU A 990 -11.79 -16.89 27.12
CA GLU A 990 -12.09 -15.47 27.00
C GLU A 990 -13.40 -15.26 26.25
N ILE A 991 -14.17 -14.26 26.66
CA ILE A 991 -15.47 -13.94 26.10
C ILE A 991 -15.54 -12.48 25.69
N GLN A 992 -16.12 -12.23 24.53
CA GLN A 992 -16.52 -10.91 24.06
C GLN A 992 -18.05 -10.90 24.01
N GLU A 993 -18.69 -10.11 24.88
CA GLU A 993 -20.14 -9.90 24.79
C GLU A 993 -20.45 -9.11 23.52
N LEU A 994 -21.39 -9.64 22.73
CA LEU A 994 -21.83 -8.99 21.52
C LEU A 994 -22.95 -8.02 21.88
N PRO A 995 -23.10 -6.89 21.17
CA PRO A 995 -24.29 -6.07 21.27
C PRO A 995 -25.51 -6.98 21.09
N PRO A 996 -26.61 -6.79 21.86
CA PRO A 996 -27.81 -7.57 21.66
C PRO A 996 -28.16 -7.51 20.19
N SER A 997 -28.13 -8.67 19.55
CA SER A 997 -28.30 -8.76 18.12
C SER A 997 -29.60 -8.08 17.75
N SER A 998 -29.51 -7.00 16.96
CA SER A 998 -30.64 -6.48 16.19
C SER A 998 -30.92 -7.51 15.10
N ILE A 999 -31.46 -8.67 15.49
CA ILE A 999 -31.79 -9.72 14.55
C ILE A 999 -32.80 -9.10 13.56
N PRO A 1000 -32.64 -9.33 12.24
CA PRO A 1000 -33.76 -9.26 11.32
C PRO A 1000 -34.80 -10.29 11.80
N GLN A 1001 -35.72 -9.83 12.66
CA GLN A 1001 -36.91 -10.59 12.95
C GLN A 1001 -37.56 -10.87 11.60
N SER A 1002 -37.79 -12.14 11.26
CA SER A 1002 -39.02 -12.44 10.54
C SER A 1002 -40.12 -11.96 11.48
N ILE A 1003 -40.63 -10.76 11.25
CA ILE A 1003 -41.74 -10.24 12.03
C ILE A 1003 -42.94 -11.10 11.62
N ARG A 1004 -43.25 -12.13 12.41
CA ARG A 1004 -44.56 -12.77 12.34
C ARG A 1004 -45.56 -11.77 12.88
N LEU A 1005 -46.23 -11.07 11.97
CA LEU A 1005 -47.27 -10.13 12.35
C LEU A 1005 -48.47 -10.84 12.95
N ARG A 1006 -49.05 -10.23 13.97
CA ARG A 1006 -50.41 -10.57 14.41
C ARG A 1006 -51.39 -9.91 13.45
N ALA A 1007 -52.12 -10.72 12.71
CA ALA A 1007 -53.27 -10.25 11.95
C ALA A 1007 -54.34 -9.70 12.92
N LEU A 1008 -54.95 -8.56 12.57
CA LEU A 1008 -56.08 -7.95 13.27
C LEU A 1008 -57.32 -7.97 12.37
N ASP A 1009 -58.49 -8.18 12.95
CA ASP A 1009 -59.78 -7.95 12.28
C ASP A 1009 -59.99 -6.42 12.18
N PRO A 1010 -60.04 -5.83 10.96
CA PRO A 1010 -60.16 -4.38 10.80
C PRO A 1010 -61.49 -3.79 11.31
N ALA A 1011 -62.49 -4.62 11.64
CA ALA A 1011 -63.76 -4.17 12.20
C ALA A 1011 -63.80 -4.15 13.74
N LYS A 1012 -62.83 -4.79 14.42
CA LYS A 1012 -62.90 -5.03 15.87
C LYS A 1012 -61.67 -4.60 16.67
N ASP A 1013 -60.58 -4.22 16.01
CA ASP A 1013 -59.33 -3.74 16.64
C ASP A 1013 -58.80 -4.67 17.75
N LYS A 1014 -59.03 -5.99 17.58
CA LYS A 1014 -58.57 -7.06 18.47
C LYS A 1014 -57.63 -7.99 17.71
N PRO A 1015 -56.57 -8.53 18.36
CA PRO A 1015 -55.79 -9.65 17.85
C PRO A 1015 -56.75 -10.73 17.35
N ILE A 1016 -56.50 -11.32 16.18
CA ILE A 1016 -57.22 -12.53 15.79
C ILE A 1016 -56.82 -13.63 16.79
N SER A 1017 -57.50 -13.67 17.92
CA SER A 1017 -57.47 -14.79 18.85
C SER A 1017 -58.28 -15.90 18.19
N ALA A 1018 -57.63 -17.03 17.96
CA ALA A 1018 -58.18 -18.23 17.37
C ALA A 1018 -59.53 -18.63 18.01
N GLU A 1019 -60.63 -18.26 17.36
CA GLU A 1019 -61.92 -18.92 17.53
C GLU A 1019 -62.61 -18.99 16.16
N PHE A 1020 -62.08 -19.83 15.27
CA PHE A 1020 -62.84 -20.42 14.17
C PHE A 1020 -62.38 -21.88 13.99
N SER A 1021 -63.37 -22.75 13.85
CA SER A 1021 -63.34 -24.21 14.02
C SER A 1021 -62.31 -24.97 13.21
N ASP A 1022 -61.65 -25.94 13.85
CA ASP A 1022 -60.94 -27.11 13.30
C ASP A 1022 -60.57 -27.04 11.81
N ALA A 1023 -59.39 -26.50 11.52
CA ALA A 1023 -58.63 -26.87 10.34
C ALA A 1023 -57.33 -27.52 10.82
N GLY A 1024 -57.09 -28.76 10.37
CA GLY A 1024 -55.89 -29.52 10.68
C GLY A 1024 -54.60 -28.89 10.14
N ALA A 1025 -53.52 -29.67 10.07
CA ALA A 1025 -52.14 -29.29 9.78
C ALA A 1025 -51.84 -28.47 8.49
N ASP A 1026 -52.86 -28.03 7.75
CA ASP A 1026 -52.78 -27.50 6.38
C ASP A 1026 -53.24 -26.02 6.23
N GLY A 1027 -53.18 -25.18 7.26
CA GLY A 1027 -53.33 -23.72 7.13
C GLY A 1027 -54.68 -23.11 7.54
N TRP A 1028 -54.84 -21.80 7.35
CA TRP A 1028 -55.93 -20.96 7.87
C TRP A 1028 -57.01 -20.75 6.79
N MET A 1029 -58.29 -20.98 7.11
CA MET A 1029 -59.41 -20.78 6.19
C MET A 1029 -60.11 -19.44 6.46
N PHE A 1030 -60.20 -18.58 5.45
CA PHE A 1030 -60.88 -17.29 5.53
C PHE A 1030 -62.14 -17.26 4.65
N THR A 1031 -63.27 -16.81 5.22
CA THR A 1031 -64.45 -16.40 4.46
C THR A 1031 -64.23 -14.99 3.93
N THR A 1032 -64.36 -14.78 2.63
CA THR A 1032 -64.18 -13.46 1.98
C THR A 1032 -65.16 -12.37 2.44
N ALA A 1033 -66.19 -12.74 3.21
CA ALA A 1033 -67.09 -11.80 3.85
C ALA A 1033 -66.45 -11.02 5.02
N ASP A 1034 -65.36 -11.53 5.59
CA ASP A 1034 -64.66 -11.03 6.79
C ASP A 1034 -63.25 -10.49 6.46
N TRP A 1035 -62.84 -10.56 5.20
CA TRP A 1035 -61.49 -10.21 4.77
C TRP A 1035 -61.42 -8.74 4.35
N LYS A 1036 -60.74 -7.90 5.15
CA LYS A 1036 -60.55 -6.46 4.90
C LYS A 1036 -59.07 -6.04 4.78
N GLY A 1037 -58.19 -7.00 4.50
CA GLY A 1037 -56.74 -6.81 4.49
C GLY A 1037 -56.12 -6.89 5.89
N PHE A 1038 -54.79 -6.98 5.94
CA PHE A 1038 -54.01 -6.99 7.18
C PHE A 1038 -53.43 -5.60 7.43
N ARG A 1039 -53.52 -5.08 8.67
CA ARG A 1039 -52.81 -3.87 9.10
C ARG A 1039 -51.59 -4.24 9.93
N LEU A 1040 -50.45 -3.66 9.57
CA LEU A 1040 -49.28 -3.56 10.43
C LEU A 1040 -49.45 -2.38 11.39
N LEU A 1041 -49.44 -2.67 12.69
CA LEU A 1041 -49.23 -1.66 13.73
C LEU A 1041 -47.83 -1.91 14.28
N GLU A 1042 -46.96 -0.89 14.23
CA GLU A 1042 -45.61 -0.84 14.81
C GLU A 1042 -44.44 -1.29 13.92
N LEU A 1043 -44.07 -0.45 12.94
CA LEU A 1043 -42.69 -0.38 12.44
C LEU A 1043 -42.03 0.87 13.05
N ARG A 1044 -40.93 0.71 13.78
CA ARG A 1044 -40.16 1.86 14.31
C ARG A 1044 -39.23 2.41 13.23
N GLU A 1045 -38.84 3.67 13.32
CA GLU A 1045 -38.01 4.38 12.32
C GLU A 1045 -36.70 3.63 11.99
N ALA A 1046 -35.99 3.13 13.00
CA ALA A 1046 -34.78 2.31 12.83
C ALA A 1046 -35.01 0.95 12.15
N ASP A 1047 -36.27 0.50 12.05
CA ASP A 1047 -36.62 -0.82 11.54
C ASP A 1047 -36.87 -0.84 10.01
N VAL A 1048 -36.91 0.29 9.31
CA VAL A 1048 -37.24 0.34 7.86
C VAL A 1048 -36.32 1.19 6.96
N GLU A 1049 -35.42 2.01 7.52
CA GLU A 1049 -34.46 2.77 6.71
C GLU A 1049 -33.52 1.85 5.90
N ASN A 1050 -33.35 2.16 4.61
CA ASN A 1050 -32.48 1.44 3.66
C ASN A 1050 -32.80 -0.05 3.50
N CYS A 1051 -34.08 -0.41 3.67
CA CYS A 1051 -34.51 -1.80 3.67
C CYS A 1051 -35.53 -2.10 2.57
N ARG A 1052 -35.45 -3.32 2.07
CA ARG A 1052 -36.47 -3.99 1.29
C ARG A 1052 -37.37 -4.78 2.22
N VAL A 1053 -38.68 -4.65 2.02
CA VAL A 1053 -39.70 -5.44 2.70
C VAL A 1053 -40.37 -6.37 1.70
N ILE A 1054 -40.34 -7.66 2.00
CA ILE A 1054 -40.91 -8.71 1.16
C ILE A 1054 -42.08 -9.35 1.92
N GLY A 1055 -43.28 -9.30 1.37
CA GLY A 1055 -44.45 -10.02 1.86
C GLY A 1055 -44.69 -11.29 1.06
N ARG A 1056 -44.67 -12.45 1.72
CA ARG A 1056 -44.97 -13.77 1.11
C ARG A 1056 -46.29 -14.32 1.61
N PHE A 1057 -47.08 -14.87 0.70
CA PHE A 1057 -48.39 -15.44 0.97
C PHE A 1057 -48.52 -16.79 0.26
N ARG A 1058 -48.95 -17.84 0.98
CA ARG A 1058 -49.14 -19.17 0.39
C ARG A 1058 -50.62 -19.56 0.36
N MET A 1059 -51.12 -19.92 -0.82
CA MET A 1059 -52.52 -20.30 -1.07
C MET A 1059 -52.62 -21.68 -1.72
N LYS A 1060 -53.69 -22.46 -1.53
CA LYS A 1060 -53.80 -23.79 -2.17
C LYS A 1060 -53.77 -23.65 -3.69
N SER A 1061 -52.99 -24.52 -4.34
CA SER A 1061 -52.73 -24.44 -5.79
C SER A 1061 -53.98 -24.60 -6.65
N GLU A 1062 -54.96 -25.42 -6.25
CA GLU A 1062 -56.23 -25.57 -7.00
C GLU A 1062 -57.10 -24.30 -6.96
N GLU A 1063 -57.15 -23.62 -5.81
CA GLU A 1063 -57.88 -22.36 -5.62
C GLU A 1063 -57.18 -21.20 -6.36
N ALA A 1064 -55.84 -21.20 -6.38
CA ALA A 1064 -55.02 -20.28 -7.16
C ALA A 1064 -55.27 -20.40 -8.68
N ALA A 1065 -55.46 -21.63 -9.15
CA ALA A 1065 -55.71 -21.92 -10.55
C ALA A 1065 -57.11 -21.48 -11.01
N GLN A 1066 -58.14 -21.55 -10.16
CA GLN A 1066 -59.50 -21.15 -10.52
C GLN A 1066 -59.73 -19.63 -10.48
N ALA A 1067 -58.96 -18.91 -9.66
CA ALA A 1067 -59.32 -17.56 -9.25
C ALA A 1067 -58.31 -16.48 -9.67
N HIS A 1068 -57.12 -16.86 -10.17
CA HIS A 1068 -56.05 -15.98 -10.66
C HIS A 1068 -55.78 -14.73 -9.80
N PRO A 1069 -55.52 -14.87 -8.49
CA PRO A 1069 -55.31 -13.72 -7.64
C PRO A 1069 -53.96 -13.05 -7.91
N ARG A 1070 -53.91 -11.73 -7.69
CA ARG A 1070 -52.70 -10.90 -7.64
C ARG A 1070 -52.58 -10.32 -6.24
N LEU A 1071 -51.39 -10.37 -5.66
CA LEU A 1071 -51.13 -9.75 -4.37
C LEU A 1071 -50.82 -8.26 -4.57
N ILE A 1072 -51.50 -7.42 -3.81
CA ILE A 1072 -51.33 -5.96 -3.81
C ILE A 1072 -50.95 -5.51 -2.39
N ALA A 1073 -50.05 -4.56 -2.31
CA ALA A 1073 -49.77 -3.81 -1.08
C ALA A 1073 -50.05 -2.32 -1.32
N ARG A 1074 -50.73 -1.65 -0.37
CA ARG A 1074 -51.05 -0.22 -0.43
C ARG A 1074 -50.74 0.51 0.87
N PHE A 1075 -50.57 1.83 0.79
CA PHE A 1075 -50.50 2.72 1.95
C PHE A 1075 -51.88 3.36 2.21
N PRO A 1076 -52.37 3.45 3.46
CA PRO A 1076 -53.64 4.13 3.72
C PRO A 1076 -53.59 5.60 3.34
N GLY A 1077 -54.47 6.02 2.43
CA GLY A 1077 -54.64 7.43 2.04
C GLY A 1077 -53.86 7.88 0.81
N ASP A 1078 -53.02 7.04 0.22
CA ASP A 1078 -52.22 7.37 -0.96
C ASP A 1078 -52.71 6.59 -2.20
N THR A 1079 -53.21 7.29 -3.22
CA THR A 1079 -53.76 6.68 -4.45
C THR A 1079 -52.70 6.37 -5.51
N ALA A 1080 -51.42 6.66 -5.24
CA ALA A 1080 -50.39 6.75 -6.29
C ALA A 1080 -49.37 5.60 -6.35
N LYS A 1081 -49.35 4.66 -5.40
CA LYS A 1081 -48.35 3.57 -5.35
C LYS A 1081 -48.98 2.20 -5.07
N ASP A 1082 -49.59 1.60 -6.09
CA ASP A 1082 -49.99 0.18 -6.06
C ASP A 1082 -48.86 -0.67 -6.68
N THR A 1083 -48.15 -1.45 -5.87
CA THR A 1083 -47.16 -2.42 -6.38
C THR A 1083 -47.83 -3.78 -6.55
N ILE A 1084 -47.95 -4.24 -7.80
CA ILE A 1084 -48.56 -5.54 -8.15
C ILE A 1084 -47.45 -6.58 -8.32
N GLY A 1085 -47.35 -7.54 -7.39
CA GLY A 1085 -46.36 -8.63 -7.46
C GLY A 1085 -46.90 -9.89 -8.13
N LYS A 1086 -46.13 -10.48 -9.06
CA LYS A 1086 -46.41 -11.83 -9.60
C LYS A 1086 -45.11 -12.61 -9.77
N HIS A 1087 -44.80 -13.51 -8.84
CA HIS A 1087 -43.73 -14.48 -8.98
C HIS A 1087 -44.22 -15.88 -8.59
N ASN A 1088 -44.37 -16.77 -9.58
CA ASN A 1088 -44.58 -18.19 -9.34
C ASN A 1088 -43.23 -18.83 -8.99
N VAL A 1089 -42.92 -18.96 -7.70
CA VAL A 1089 -41.75 -19.74 -7.27
C VAL A 1089 -42.25 -21.13 -6.86
N ALA A 1090 -42.14 -22.10 -7.77
CA ALA A 1090 -42.28 -23.51 -7.41
C ALA A 1090 -41.00 -23.95 -6.67
N ALA A 1091 -41.01 -23.90 -5.34
CA ALA A 1091 -39.96 -24.54 -4.54
C ALA A 1091 -40.19 -26.06 -4.50
N ARG A 1092 -39.15 -26.84 -4.79
CA ARG A 1092 -39.15 -28.30 -4.72
C ARG A 1092 -39.58 -28.75 -3.32
N GLY A 1093 -40.78 -29.31 -3.19
CA GLY A 1093 -41.19 -30.04 -1.98
C GLY A 1093 -42.69 -30.13 -1.69
N ASP A 1094 -43.54 -29.20 -2.15
CA ASP A 1094 -44.96 -29.20 -1.78
C ASP A 1094 -45.85 -28.76 -2.95
N THR A 1095 -46.46 -29.72 -3.67
CA THR A 1095 -47.27 -29.48 -4.88
C THR A 1095 -48.63 -28.84 -4.59
N ASN A 1096 -49.02 -28.72 -3.32
CA ASN A 1096 -50.37 -28.34 -2.91
C ASN A 1096 -50.55 -26.83 -2.70
N TRP A 1097 -49.48 -26.04 -2.70
CA TRP A 1097 -49.50 -24.61 -2.37
C TRP A 1097 -48.78 -23.75 -3.42
N THR A 1098 -49.41 -22.64 -3.80
CA THR A 1098 -48.86 -21.58 -4.65
C THR A 1098 -48.43 -20.41 -3.78
N THR A 1099 -47.19 -19.95 -3.94
CA THR A 1099 -46.64 -18.80 -3.21
C THR A 1099 -46.74 -17.53 -4.05
N TYR A 1100 -47.20 -16.45 -3.44
CA TYR A 1100 -47.25 -15.10 -3.97
C TYR A 1100 -46.31 -14.21 -3.17
N GLU A 1101 -45.51 -13.39 -3.85
CA GLU A 1101 -44.55 -12.49 -3.23
C GLU A 1101 -44.78 -11.06 -3.74
N VAL A 1102 -44.76 -10.09 -2.83
CA VAL A 1102 -44.74 -8.65 -3.15
C VAL A 1102 -43.56 -8.00 -2.45
N THR A 1103 -42.86 -7.14 -3.16
CA THR A 1103 -41.65 -6.47 -2.67
C THR A 1103 -41.89 -4.96 -2.65
N LEU A 1104 -41.53 -4.33 -1.55
CA LEU A 1104 -41.58 -2.88 -1.34
C LEU A 1104 -40.16 -2.40 -0.97
N ASP A 1105 -39.61 -1.48 -1.75
CA ASP A 1105 -38.31 -0.87 -1.50
C ASP A 1105 -38.54 0.54 -0.93
N PHE A 1106 -37.96 0.84 0.24
CA PHE A 1106 -38.11 2.13 0.93
C PHE A 1106 -36.93 3.05 0.67
N GLN A 1107 -37.22 4.30 0.28
CA GLN A 1107 -36.21 5.34 0.13
C GLN A 1107 -35.96 6.08 1.47
N PRO A 1108 -34.78 6.70 1.67
CA PRO A 1108 -34.51 7.49 2.87
C PRO A 1108 -35.55 8.58 3.10
N GLY A 1109 -36.23 8.57 4.26
CA GLY A 1109 -37.23 9.56 4.65
C GLY A 1109 -38.70 9.20 4.38
N GLU A 1110 -39.00 8.05 3.75
CA GLU A 1110 -40.38 7.57 3.62
C GLU A 1110 -40.93 7.02 4.96
N ARG A 1111 -42.15 7.43 5.34
CA ARG A 1111 -42.75 7.13 6.67
C ARG A 1111 -44.11 6.44 6.59
N PRO A 1112 -44.18 5.14 6.27
CA PRO A 1112 -45.44 4.42 6.31
C PRO A 1112 -45.75 3.96 7.74
N GLU A 1113 -46.76 4.57 8.37
CA GLU A 1113 -47.25 4.11 9.68
C GLU A 1113 -48.01 2.77 9.57
N VAL A 1114 -48.57 2.47 8.39
CA VAL A 1114 -49.36 1.28 8.11
C VAL A 1114 -49.16 0.84 6.65
N ILE A 1115 -49.04 -0.47 6.41
CA ILE A 1115 -49.08 -1.09 5.09
C ILE A 1115 -50.24 -2.08 5.06
N GLU A 1116 -51.11 -1.99 4.05
CA GLU A 1116 -52.25 -2.89 3.87
C GLU A 1116 -51.97 -3.86 2.72
N PHE A 1117 -52.03 -5.16 3.01
CA PHE A 1117 -51.91 -6.23 2.00
C PHE A 1117 -53.29 -6.78 1.64
N GLY A 1118 -53.53 -6.99 0.35
CA GLY A 1118 -54.78 -7.53 -0.19
C GLY A 1118 -54.57 -8.37 -1.45
N LEU A 1119 -55.57 -9.19 -1.79
CA LEU A 1119 -55.60 -10.07 -2.96
C LEU A 1119 -56.63 -9.48 -3.91
N HIS A 1120 -56.19 -9.21 -5.13
CA HIS A 1120 -56.98 -8.68 -6.20
C HIS A 1120 -57.27 -9.76 -7.23
N MET A 1121 -58.54 -9.92 -7.60
CA MET A 1121 -58.97 -10.94 -8.56
C MET A 1121 -59.02 -10.33 -9.96
N GLU A 1122 -58.44 -11.01 -10.94
CA GLU A 1122 -58.36 -10.54 -12.32
C GLU A 1122 -59.77 -10.28 -12.90
N GLY A 1123 -60.05 -9.02 -13.28
CA GLY A 1123 -61.35 -8.59 -13.84
C GLY A 1123 -62.17 -7.59 -13.01
N GLN A 1124 -61.70 -7.18 -11.82
CA GLN A 1124 -62.29 -6.08 -11.03
C GLN A 1124 -61.42 -4.80 -11.08
N PRO A 1125 -61.96 -3.59 -10.91
CA PRO A 1125 -61.14 -2.37 -10.84
C PRO A 1125 -60.26 -2.34 -9.57
N ALA A 1126 -59.06 -1.75 -9.62
CA ALA A 1126 -58.14 -1.69 -8.47
C ALA A 1126 -58.73 -1.02 -7.22
N SER A 1127 -59.68 -0.10 -7.40
CA SER A 1127 -60.48 0.55 -6.34
C SER A 1127 -61.47 -0.38 -5.61
N SER A 1128 -61.48 -1.68 -5.93
CA SER A 1128 -62.43 -2.67 -5.37
C SER A 1128 -61.94 -3.43 -4.13
N LEU A 1129 -60.83 -3.03 -3.49
CA LEU A 1129 -60.41 -3.59 -2.19
C LEU A 1129 -61.53 -3.58 -1.13
N ASP A 1130 -62.53 -2.71 -1.29
CA ASP A 1130 -63.71 -2.60 -0.40
C ASP A 1130 -64.91 -3.47 -0.85
N LYS A 1131 -64.84 -4.19 -1.97
CA LYS A 1131 -65.93 -5.05 -2.48
C LYS A 1131 -65.60 -6.53 -2.22
N LYS A 1132 -66.40 -7.13 -1.34
CA LYS A 1132 -66.33 -8.55 -0.92
C LYS A 1132 -66.23 -9.50 -2.13
N PRO A 1133 -65.12 -10.24 -2.31
CA PRO A 1133 -65.11 -11.42 -3.16
C PRO A 1133 -66.08 -12.47 -2.59
N LYS A 1134 -66.55 -13.43 -3.39
CA LYS A 1134 -67.55 -14.45 -2.98
C LYS A 1134 -66.96 -15.83 -2.64
N ASN A 1135 -65.64 -16.00 -2.65
CA ASN A 1135 -65.00 -17.33 -2.61
C ASN A 1135 -64.29 -17.57 -1.27
N GLN A 1136 -64.17 -18.82 -0.81
CA GLN A 1136 -63.36 -19.17 0.37
C GLN A 1136 -61.88 -19.25 -0.04
N VAL A 1137 -60.96 -18.78 0.81
CA VAL A 1137 -59.51 -18.79 0.52
C VAL A 1137 -58.74 -19.42 1.67
N TRP A 1138 -57.84 -20.36 1.35
CA TRP A 1138 -56.93 -20.98 2.30
C TRP A 1138 -55.55 -20.33 2.27
N ILE A 1139 -55.05 -19.86 3.42
CA ILE A 1139 -53.72 -19.25 3.55
C ILE A 1139 -52.90 -20.07 4.54
N LYS A 1140 -51.75 -20.59 4.11
CA LYS A 1140 -50.88 -21.42 4.95
C LYS A 1140 -50.02 -20.58 5.90
N ASP A 1141 -49.40 -19.53 5.38
CA ASP A 1141 -48.55 -18.60 6.12
C ASP A 1141 -48.50 -17.22 5.44
N VAL A 1142 -48.12 -16.22 6.24
CA VAL A 1142 -47.73 -14.88 5.80
C VAL A 1142 -46.38 -14.57 6.44
N GLU A 1143 -45.37 -14.27 5.62
CA GLU A 1143 -44.01 -13.99 6.07
C GLU A 1143 -43.55 -12.62 5.60
N LEU A 1144 -42.95 -11.85 6.50
CA LEU A 1144 -42.29 -10.59 6.19
C LEU A 1144 -40.79 -10.72 6.37
N LEU A 1145 -40.06 -10.41 5.31
CA LEU A 1145 -38.61 -10.43 5.30
C LEU A 1145 -38.07 -9.02 5.13
N LYS A 1146 -37.22 -8.62 6.07
CA LYS A 1146 -36.40 -7.42 5.99
C LYS A 1146 -35.05 -7.78 5.38
N SER A 1147 -34.67 -7.13 4.29
CA SER A 1147 -33.37 -7.34 3.64
C SER A 1147 -32.69 -5.99 3.35
N PRO A 1148 -31.36 -5.87 3.49
CA PRO A 1148 -30.64 -4.66 3.07
C PRO A 1148 -30.84 -4.42 1.57
N LEU A 1149 -31.02 -3.16 1.16
CA LEU A 1149 -31.07 -2.82 -0.27
C LEU A 1149 -29.74 -3.19 -0.95
N PRO A 1150 -29.76 -3.77 -2.17
CA PRO A 1150 -28.52 -4.01 -2.93
C PRO A 1150 -27.82 -2.68 -3.24
N ALA A 1151 -26.48 -2.66 -3.21
CA ALA A 1151 -25.66 -1.46 -3.32
C ALA A 1151 -25.95 -0.59 -4.57
N ALA A 1152 -26.51 -1.17 -5.64
CA ALA A 1152 -26.91 -0.47 -6.85
C ALA A 1152 -28.18 0.39 -6.71
N ALA A 1153 -28.97 0.23 -5.65
CA ALA A 1153 -30.23 0.95 -5.42
C ALA A 1153 -30.10 2.17 -4.47
N LEU A 1154 -28.89 2.42 -3.94
CA LEU A 1154 -28.59 3.52 -3.01
C LEU A 1154 -28.17 4.81 -3.70
N THR A 1155 -28.18 4.86 -5.04
CA THR A 1155 -28.00 6.11 -5.78
C THR A 1155 -29.30 6.92 -5.72
N PRO A 1156 -29.28 8.18 -5.24
CA PRO A 1156 -30.45 9.03 -5.35
C PRO A 1156 -30.75 9.25 -6.84
N SER A 1157 -31.96 8.86 -7.28
CA SER A 1157 -32.45 9.24 -8.60
C SER A 1157 -32.53 10.77 -8.65
N PRO A 1158 -32.01 11.45 -9.69
CA PRO A 1158 -32.23 12.87 -9.84
C PRO A 1158 -33.72 13.07 -10.09
N THR A 1159 -34.35 13.92 -9.27
CA THR A 1159 -35.73 14.36 -9.42
C THR A 1159 -35.99 14.90 -10.83
N ASN A 1160 -36.81 14.18 -11.60
CA ASN A 1160 -37.93 14.70 -12.38
C ASN A 1160 -38.87 13.55 -12.78
#